data_AF-A0A3N5CMV6-F1
#
_entry.id   AF-A0A3N5CMV6-F1
#
_cell.length_a   1.000
_cell.length_b   1.000
_cell.length_c   1.000
_cell.angle_alpha   90.00
_cell.angle_beta   90.00
_cell.angle_gamma   90.00
#
_symmetry.space_group_name_H-M   'P 1'
#
loop_
_entity.id
_entity.type
_entity.pdbx_description
1 polymer ?
#
loop_
_entity_poly.entity_id
_entity_poly.type
_entity_poly.pdbx_seq_one_letter_code
_entity_poly.pdbx_strand_id
1 'polypeptide(L)'
;MRQKELRIALVCYGGVSLAVYMHGVTKEIWKLARASQAFHAGDARPAGVERVYHALLQRIAGDHDLRLRVLPDIVTGASAGGINAVFLAQAIHSGQSLEPLTEMWLKNADVETLVDPAARPRSLISKPWMRPLVWYLTSGPGNSISETVAAETRAEVRDKVSSLVRGRWFEPPFSGPGFTRLLHSAFAAMRDGPVGAPLLPPRHPLDLLVTTTDFRGRSESLRLNSPPVVEESEHRMPIGFRSRVPAEGGIALADIHELTFAARATASFPGAFPPLGIAEVDALDEAGWPGRETFLRRIMPTHVARGTTRHVALIDGSVLVNAPFAGAMAGLKARPAQREVDRRFVYIDPTPHRPSSPGDEQPQAVGFFAAIFGSLSTIPREQPIRDNLESLAAQSREAERLRRMVNALRPVVETAVDRLFGRTLFLDSPTPRRLRIWRARAQQSAAEEAGYAFHSYAQAKLGGILERIAELVRSAHPGPEKPDLAAIGAALRRATDEHGLDMPGAPGGGASEEAIRFLRDHDLAYRIRRLRLIARRLSREWEADPDMPESELEEAREAIYRALALYFAREDASALGDDFPEIAAGVLDDPQAVLGAIAERRELRSCDDEAEEILSNALETMPRALRRRVLLTYLGFPYYDVATLPLLRNEGLTEYNPVKVDRISPEDARAIRSGGTAATLRGTEFYNFGAFFSRAYRENDYLWGRLQGAERMIDLVCSTVPGGFDANECLSIKRDIFLAICDEEDERLLCEPELVDAIRQEVRAKLG
;
A
#
# COMPACT_ATOMS: atom_id res chain seq x y z
N MET A 1 -21.22 20.47 0.72
CA MET A 1 -19.79 20.13 0.77
C MET A 1 -19.52 18.65 0.62
N ARG A 2 -19.34 18.27 -0.65
CA ARG A 2 -18.96 16.94 -1.12
C ARG A 2 -17.76 16.38 -0.38
N GLN A 3 -17.80 15.10 0.01
CA GLN A 3 -16.69 14.45 0.73
C GLN A 3 -15.94 13.47 -0.18
N LYS A 4 -14.62 13.62 -0.28
CA LYS A 4 -13.75 12.76 -1.10
C LYS A 4 -12.52 12.32 -0.33
N GLU A 5 -12.13 11.07 -0.52
CA GLU A 5 -10.93 10.47 0.05
C GLU A 5 -9.87 10.28 -1.03
N LEU A 6 -8.69 10.84 -0.81
CA LEU A 6 -7.48 10.58 -1.59
C LEU A 6 -6.70 9.47 -0.88
N ARG A 7 -6.80 8.23 -1.37
CA ARG A 7 -6.12 7.08 -0.79
C ARG A 7 -4.80 6.83 -1.49
N ILE A 8 -3.71 6.87 -0.73
CA ILE A 8 -2.34 6.75 -1.25
C ILE A 8 -1.77 5.40 -0.84
N ALA A 9 -1.43 4.60 -1.85
CA ALA A 9 -0.59 3.42 -1.70
C ALA A 9 0.86 3.80 -2.06
N LEU A 10 1.69 3.99 -1.04
CA LEU A 10 3.06 4.44 -1.18
C LEU A 10 4.03 3.26 -1.35
N VAL A 11 4.95 3.36 -2.30
CA VAL A 11 6.07 2.41 -2.49
C VAL A 11 7.40 3.14 -2.40
N CYS A 12 8.19 2.77 -1.39
CA CYS A 12 9.54 3.28 -1.17
C CYS A 12 10.57 2.31 -1.77
N TYR A 13 11.29 2.73 -2.82
CA TYR A 13 12.29 1.88 -3.48
C TYR A 13 13.53 1.64 -2.63
N GLY A 14 14.34 0.65 -3.03
CA GLY A 14 15.70 0.54 -2.50
C GLY A 14 16.62 1.60 -3.09
N GLY A 15 17.57 2.08 -2.29
CA GLY A 15 18.43 3.20 -2.70
C GLY A 15 19.69 3.45 -1.87
N VAL A 16 20.03 2.56 -0.93
CA VAL A 16 21.18 2.73 -0.02
C VAL A 16 21.15 4.11 0.64
N SER A 17 22.05 5.04 0.32
CA SER A 17 22.10 6.36 0.97
C SER A 17 21.03 7.33 0.48
N LEU A 18 20.38 7.03 -0.64
CA LEU A 18 19.18 7.73 -1.11
C LEU A 18 17.97 7.53 -0.18
N ALA A 19 18.09 6.69 0.86
CA ALA A 19 17.14 6.66 1.98
C ALA A 19 16.93 8.05 2.57
N VAL A 20 17.96 8.89 2.61
CA VAL A 20 17.90 10.23 3.20
C VAL A 20 16.99 11.15 2.36
N TYR A 21 17.12 11.09 1.03
CA TYR A 21 16.19 11.75 0.12
C TYR A 21 14.75 11.21 0.27
N MET A 22 14.59 9.89 0.28
CA MET A 22 13.28 9.26 0.47
C MET A 22 12.66 9.66 1.81
N HIS A 23 13.47 9.82 2.86
CA HIS A 23 13.00 10.29 4.17
C HIS A 23 12.42 11.69 4.09
N GLY A 24 13.09 12.61 3.39
CA GLY A 24 12.56 13.94 3.09
C GLY A 24 11.19 13.88 2.41
N VAL A 25 11.03 13.00 1.41
CA VAL A 25 9.73 12.78 0.74
C VAL A 25 8.68 12.23 1.71
N THR A 26 9.01 11.19 2.49
CA THR A 26 8.07 10.59 3.44
C THR A 26 7.67 11.55 4.56
N LYS A 27 8.57 12.47 4.96
CA LYS A 27 8.27 13.53 5.91
C LYS A 27 7.17 14.45 5.38
N GLU A 28 7.17 14.78 4.09
CA GLU A 28 6.10 15.61 3.50
C GLU A 28 4.77 14.87 3.37
N ILE A 29 4.80 13.57 3.08
CA ILE A 29 3.58 12.73 3.11
C ILE A 29 2.99 12.72 4.52
N TRP A 30 3.83 12.58 5.55
CA TRP A 30 3.43 12.67 6.95
C TRP A 30 2.86 14.06 7.32
N LYS A 31 3.51 15.15 6.90
CA LYS A 31 3.04 16.53 7.11
C LYS A 31 1.70 16.79 6.44
N LEU A 32 1.49 16.33 5.21
CA LEU A 32 0.20 16.41 4.52
C LEU A 32 -0.89 15.60 5.25
N ALA A 33 -0.58 14.39 5.70
CA ALA A 33 -1.53 13.57 6.46
C ALA A 33 -1.93 14.23 7.79
N ARG A 34 -0.97 14.87 8.49
CA ARG A 34 -1.22 15.69 9.68
C ARG A 34 -2.12 16.88 9.39
N ALA A 35 -1.83 17.65 8.33
CA ALA A 35 -2.65 18.78 7.93
C ALA A 35 -4.09 18.35 7.55
N SER A 36 -4.23 17.21 6.87
CA SER A 36 -5.53 16.59 6.58
C SER A 36 -6.27 16.19 7.87
N GLN A 37 -5.60 15.50 8.81
CA GLN A 37 -6.21 15.13 10.08
C GLN A 37 -6.68 16.37 10.86
N ALA A 38 -5.86 17.42 10.97
CA ALA A 38 -6.20 18.67 11.65
C ALA A 38 -7.42 19.35 11.02
N PHE A 39 -7.45 19.46 9.68
CA PHE A 39 -8.58 20.03 8.93
C PHE A 39 -9.90 19.29 9.20
N HIS A 40 -9.84 17.97 9.37
CA HIS A 40 -11.02 17.15 9.66
C HIS A 40 -11.43 17.14 11.13
N ALA A 41 -10.48 17.32 12.05
CA ALA A 41 -10.74 17.46 13.49
C ALA A 41 -11.32 18.83 13.88
N GLY A 42 -11.24 19.82 12.98
CA GLY A 42 -11.65 21.20 13.27
C GLY A 42 -10.59 21.98 14.08
N ASP A 43 -9.34 21.50 14.08
CA ASP A 43 -8.22 22.22 14.67
C ASP A 43 -7.86 23.39 13.76
N ALA A 44 -7.89 24.60 14.31
CA ALA A 44 -7.94 25.81 13.50
C ALA A 44 -6.57 26.26 12.97
N ARG A 45 -5.43 25.80 13.53
CA ARG A 45 -4.13 26.46 13.26
C ARG A 45 -2.90 25.52 13.35
N PRO A 46 -2.71 24.59 12.40
CA PRO A 46 -1.41 23.96 12.23
C PRO A 46 -0.33 25.00 11.90
N ALA A 47 0.92 24.73 12.32
CA ALA A 47 2.07 25.63 12.16
C ALA A 47 3.03 25.13 11.06
N GLY A 48 3.99 25.98 10.68
CA GLY A 48 5.04 25.64 9.72
C GLY A 48 4.49 25.15 8.37
N VAL A 49 5.05 24.05 7.87
CA VAL A 49 4.65 23.42 6.59
C VAL A 49 3.21 22.91 6.60
N GLU A 50 2.74 22.38 7.74
CA GLU A 50 1.38 21.83 7.89
C GLU A 50 0.32 22.92 7.66
N ARG A 51 0.64 24.18 7.98
CA ARG A 51 -0.21 25.35 7.72
C ARG A 51 -0.52 25.52 6.23
N VAL A 52 0.47 25.33 5.37
CA VAL A 52 0.31 25.54 3.91
C VAL A 52 -0.55 24.43 3.32
N TYR A 53 -0.32 23.18 3.71
CA TYR A 53 -1.18 22.06 3.32
C TYR A 53 -2.62 22.22 3.83
N HIS A 54 -2.78 22.69 5.07
CA HIS A 54 -4.10 22.95 5.63
C HIS A 54 -4.83 24.06 4.86
N ALA A 55 -4.13 25.14 4.51
CA ALA A 55 -4.69 26.21 3.69
C ALA A 55 -5.12 25.71 2.30
N LEU A 56 -4.32 24.84 1.65
CA LEU A 56 -4.71 24.19 0.40
C LEU A 56 -6.01 23.39 0.55
N LEU A 57 -6.17 22.60 1.62
CA LEU A 57 -7.39 21.84 1.86
C LEU A 57 -8.60 22.73 2.16
N GLN A 58 -8.41 23.83 2.90
CA GLN A 58 -9.46 24.84 3.14
C GLN A 58 -9.88 25.52 1.84
N ARG A 59 -8.93 25.84 0.96
CA ARG A 59 -9.18 26.44 -0.35
C ARG A 59 -10.01 25.52 -1.23
N ILE A 60 -9.63 24.25 -1.31
CA ILE A 60 -10.39 23.23 -2.05
C ILE A 60 -11.82 23.09 -1.50
N ALA A 61 -11.97 23.11 -0.18
CA ALA A 61 -13.28 23.05 0.47
C ALA A 61 -14.15 24.29 0.17
N GLY A 62 -13.56 25.49 0.18
CA GLY A 62 -14.28 26.75 -0.08
C GLY A 62 -14.62 26.98 -1.55
N ASP A 63 -13.63 26.83 -2.43
CA ASP A 63 -13.73 27.23 -3.84
C ASP A 63 -14.35 26.13 -4.72
N HIS A 64 -14.28 24.86 -4.29
CA HIS A 64 -14.78 23.71 -5.05
C HIS A 64 -15.86 22.89 -4.33
N ASP A 65 -16.38 23.38 -3.19
CA ASP A 65 -17.33 22.67 -2.31
C ASP A 65 -16.90 21.22 -2.01
N LEU A 66 -15.59 20.97 -1.91
CA LEU A 66 -15.01 19.63 -1.81
C LEU A 66 -14.19 19.48 -0.53
N ARG A 67 -14.73 18.74 0.43
CA ARG A 67 -14.02 18.33 1.65
C ARG A 67 -13.14 17.10 1.37
N LEU A 68 -11.89 17.36 0.98
CA LEU A 68 -10.90 16.32 0.68
C LEU A 68 -10.24 15.78 1.97
N ARG A 69 -10.11 14.46 2.09
CA ARG A 69 -9.33 13.77 3.13
C ARG A 69 -8.20 12.97 2.50
N VAL A 70 -6.96 13.18 2.93
CA VAL A 70 -5.79 12.45 2.43
C VAL A 70 -5.45 11.30 3.37
N LEU A 71 -5.31 10.09 2.82
CA LEU A 71 -5.14 8.83 3.56
C LEU A 71 -3.98 8.00 2.97
N PRO A 72 -2.74 8.16 3.45
CA PRO A 72 -1.65 7.24 3.17
C PRO A 72 -1.84 5.96 3.99
N ASP A 73 -2.57 5.00 3.44
CA ASP A 73 -3.12 3.87 4.19
C ASP A 73 -2.52 2.51 3.79
N ILE A 74 -1.71 2.49 2.73
CA ILE A 74 -0.86 1.37 2.34
C ILE A 74 0.56 1.90 2.17
N VAL A 75 1.51 1.32 2.87
CA VAL A 75 2.92 1.71 2.79
C VAL A 75 3.75 0.46 2.53
N THR A 76 4.55 0.46 1.47
CA THR A 76 5.46 -0.65 1.17
C THR A 76 6.87 -0.15 0.92
N GLY A 77 7.86 -0.99 1.19
CA GLY A 77 9.24 -0.62 0.93
C GLY A 77 10.21 -1.80 0.80
N ALA A 78 11.34 -1.52 0.16
CA ALA A 78 12.46 -2.44 0.04
C ALA A 78 13.76 -1.76 0.45
N SER A 79 14.73 -2.51 0.98
CA SER A 79 16.04 -1.98 1.34
C SER A 79 15.92 -0.77 2.28
N ALA A 80 16.75 0.24 2.05
CA ALA A 80 16.72 1.52 2.72
C ALA A 80 15.35 2.24 2.66
N GLY A 81 14.57 2.08 1.59
CA GLY A 81 13.20 2.60 1.52
C GLY A 81 12.23 1.86 2.44
N GLY A 82 12.51 0.59 2.74
CA GLY A 82 11.80 -0.19 3.74
C GLY A 82 11.91 0.41 5.15
N ILE A 83 13.04 1.03 5.51
CA ILE A 83 13.18 1.74 6.79
C ILE A 83 12.18 2.89 6.85
N ASN A 84 12.19 3.77 5.84
CA ASN A 84 11.28 4.91 5.80
C ASN A 84 9.81 4.46 5.80
N ALA A 85 9.48 3.36 5.12
CA ALA A 85 8.15 2.76 5.14
C ALA A 85 7.69 2.33 6.54
N VAL A 86 8.55 1.63 7.31
CA VAL A 86 8.22 1.15 8.66
C VAL A 86 8.00 2.32 9.61
N PHE A 87 8.91 3.30 9.62
CA PHE A 87 8.80 4.48 10.47
C PHE A 87 7.58 5.35 10.10
N LEU A 88 7.32 5.57 8.81
CA LEU A 88 6.14 6.30 8.34
C LEU A 88 4.84 5.61 8.77
N ALA A 89 4.74 4.28 8.59
CA ALA A 89 3.57 3.53 9.00
C ALA A 89 3.34 3.60 10.51
N GLN A 90 4.40 3.49 11.32
CA GLN A 90 4.31 3.67 12.77
C GLN A 90 3.78 5.07 13.11
N ALA A 91 4.34 6.13 12.53
CA ALA A 91 3.91 7.52 12.78
C ALA A 91 2.46 7.79 12.35
N ILE A 92 2.03 7.24 11.21
CA ILE A 92 0.64 7.34 10.73
C ILE A 92 -0.31 6.64 11.70
N HIS A 93 0.05 5.44 12.17
CA HIS A 93 -0.78 4.63 13.07
C HIS A 93 -0.90 5.22 14.47
N SER A 94 0.23 5.63 15.06
CA SER A 94 0.30 6.01 16.46
C SER A 94 0.14 7.52 16.68
N GLY A 95 0.26 8.34 15.65
CA GLY A 95 0.33 9.80 15.79
C GLY A 95 1.66 10.32 16.34
N GLN A 96 2.69 9.47 16.42
CA GLN A 96 4.04 9.85 16.86
C GLN A 96 4.78 10.71 15.82
N SER A 97 5.78 11.43 16.31
CA SER A 97 6.66 12.25 15.49
C SER A 97 7.62 11.42 14.63
N LEU A 98 7.81 11.79 13.36
CA LEU A 98 8.86 11.23 12.50
C LEU A 98 10.25 11.84 12.72
N GLU A 99 10.35 12.86 13.56
CA GLU A 99 11.59 13.61 13.73
C GLU A 99 12.77 12.82 14.32
N PRO A 100 12.56 11.84 15.20
CA PRO A 100 13.65 10.95 15.61
C PRO A 100 14.35 10.25 14.43
N LEU A 101 13.62 9.92 13.36
CA LEU A 101 14.22 9.36 12.14
C LEU A 101 15.04 10.42 11.38
N THR A 102 14.56 11.67 11.33
CA THR A 102 15.33 12.80 10.76
C THR A 102 16.66 12.95 11.48
N GLU A 103 16.65 12.99 12.81
CA GLU A 103 17.86 13.14 13.62
C GLU A 103 18.82 11.97 13.43
N MET A 104 18.29 10.74 13.43
CA MET A 104 19.05 9.53 13.17
C MET A 104 19.79 9.62 11.82
N TRP A 105 19.10 10.03 10.74
CA TRP A 105 19.73 10.16 9.42
C TRP A 105 20.79 11.25 9.40
N LEU A 106 20.51 12.45 9.93
CA LEU A 106 21.43 13.58 9.81
C LEU A 106 22.64 13.45 10.74
N LYS A 107 22.41 13.06 12.01
CA LYS A 107 23.45 13.01 13.05
C LYS A 107 24.20 11.67 13.09
N ASN A 108 23.52 10.54 12.90
CA ASN A 108 24.06 9.22 13.25
C ASN A 108 24.36 8.31 12.05
N ALA A 109 23.91 8.64 10.84
CA ALA A 109 24.17 7.83 9.64
C ALA A 109 25.53 8.11 8.99
N ASP A 110 26.53 8.53 9.77
CA ASP A 110 27.91 8.64 9.31
C ASP A 110 28.55 7.24 9.21
N VAL A 111 29.30 6.99 8.12
CA VAL A 111 30.11 5.78 7.92
C VAL A 111 30.94 5.43 9.16
N GLU A 112 31.53 6.40 9.87
CA GLU A 112 32.34 6.08 11.05
C GLU A 112 31.54 5.52 12.23
N THR A 113 30.28 5.92 12.36
CA THR A 113 29.34 5.39 13.37
C THR A 113 28.78 4.04 12.96
N LEU A 114 28.60 3.83 11.65
CA LEU A 114 28.13 2.58 11.08
C LEU A 114 29.23 1.51 10.97
N VAL A 115 30.51 1.88 10.88
CA VAL A 115 31.64 0.93 10.76
C VAL A 115 31.86 0.16 12.07
N ASP A 116 32.04 -1.15 11.95
CA ASP A 116 32.31 -2.02 13.11
C ASP A 116 33.57 -1.57 13.87
N PRO A 117 33.52 -1.43 15.21
CA PRO A 117 34.69 -1.10 16.01
C PRO A 117 35.90 -2.00 15.76
N ALA A 118 35.68 -3.28 15.42
CA ALA A 118 36.73 -4.24 15.06
C ALA A 118 37.28 -4.05 13.63
N ALA A 119 36.55 -3.36 12.74
CA ALA A 119 36.96 -3.01 11.39
C ALA A 119 37.70 -1.67 11.30
N ARG A 120 37.70 -0.84 12.36
CA ARG A 120 38.44 0.43 12.43
C ARG A 120 39.96 0.19 12.39
N PRO A 121 40.73 0.94 11.57
CA PRO A 121 42.18 0.78 11.50
C PRO A 121 42.84 1.16 12.84
N ARG A 122 43.56 0.21 13.45
CA ARG A 122 44.19 0.36 14.79
C ARG A 122 45.38 1.36 14.82
N SER A 123 45.77 1.96 13.69
CA SER A 123 46.84 2.97 13.59
C SER A 123 46.79 3.73 12.25
N LEU A 124 47.18 5.01 12.25
CA LEU A 124 47.39 5.83 11.03
C LEU A 124 48.39 5.22 10.03
N ILE A 125 49.17 4.22 10.46
CA ILE A 125 50.26 3.57 9.71
C ILE A 125 49.86 2.16 9.22
N SER A 126 48.66 1.64 9.54
CA SER A 126 48.28 0.29 9.09
C SER A 126 48.11 0.21 7.57
N LYS A 127 48.92 -0.62 6.90
CA LYS A 127 48.98 -0.90 5.44
C LYS A 127 49.59 0.21 4.56
N PRO A 128 50.88 0.56 4.72
CA PRO A 128 51.55 1.58 3.91
C PRO A 128 51.62 1.23 2.41
N TRP A 129 51.57 -0.07 2.07
CA TRP A 129 51.55 -0.58 0.70
C TRP A 129 50.25 -0.27 -0.08
N MET A 130 49.17 0.15 0.59
CA MET A 130 47.90 0.56 -0.04
C MET A 130 47.87 2.06 -0.42
N ARG A 131 48.86 2.86 0.01
CA ARG A 131 48.96 4.29 -0.33
C ARG A 131 48.92 4.58 -1.84
N PRO A 132 49.57 3.79 -2.72
CA PRO A 132 49.50 4.00 -4.17
C PRO A 132 48.08 3.77 -4.72
N LEU A 133 47.36 2.76 -4.21
CA LEU A 133 45.98 2.46 -4.63
C LEU A 133 45.00 3.52 -4.12
N VAL A 134 45.14 3.97 -2.87
CA VAL A 134 44.32 5.06 -2.29
C VAL A 134 44.60 6.38 -3.01
N TRP A 135 45.87 6.68 -3.33
CA TRP A 135 46.22 7.86 -4.13
C TRP A 135 45.65 7.76 -5.53
N TYR A 136 45.72 6.61 -6.20
CA TYR A 136 45.10 6.40 -7.51
C TYR A 136 43.57 6.53 -7.46
N LEU A 137 42.92 5.89 -6.47
CA LEU A 137 41.47 5.95 -6.22
C LEU A 137 40.97 7.33 -5.76
N THR A 138 41.85 8.26 -5.39
CA THR A 138 41.42 9.59 -4.93
C THR A 138 42.03 10.75 -5.72
N SER A 139 43.08 10.53 -6.51
CA SER A 139 43.88 11.57 -7.18
C SER A 139 44.36 11.21 -8.59
N GLY A 140 44.01 10.03 -9.13
CA GLY A 140 44.38 9.61 -10.49
C GLY A 140 43.59 10.33 -11.59
N PRO A 141 44.12 10.41 -12.83
CA PRO A 141 43.43 11.05 -13.96
C PRO A 141 42.21 10.22 -14.41
N GLY A 142 41.05 10.86 -14.56
CA GLY A 142 39.76 10.21 -14.90
C GLY A 142 38.92 9.76 -13.70
N ASN A 143 39.15 10.33 -12.52
CA ASN A 143 38.53 9.87 -11.27
C ASN A 143 37.44 10.81 -10.74
N SER A 144 36.28 10.26 -10.39
CA SER A 144 35.05 11.01 -10.04
C SER A 144 35.20 11.92 -8.83
N ILE A 145 36.09 11.60 -7.87
CA ILE A 145 36.28 12.38 -6.64
C ILE A 145 36.85 13.79 -6.91
N SER A 146 37.66 13.96 -7.95
CA SER A 146 38.22 15.27 -8.33
C SER A 146 37.32 16.10 -9.24
N GLU A 147 36.33 15.49 -9.90
CA GLU A 147 35.46 16.14 -10.87
C GLU A 147 34.01 16.35 -10.38
N THR A 148 33.47 15.49 -9.51
CA THR A 148 32.06 15.58 -9.05
C THR A 148 31.89 16.09 -7.61
N VAL A 149 32.90 15.92 -6.75
CA VAL A 149 32.84 16.34 -5.33
C VAL A 149 33.17 17.82 -5.18
N ALA A 150 32.32 18.56 -4.46
CA ALA A 150 32.53 19.96 -4.11
C ALA A 150 33.90 20.18 -3.47
N ALA A 151 34.58 21.28 -3.82
CA ALA A 151 35.97 21.52 -3.40
C ALA A 151 36.14 21.49 -1.87
N GLU A 152 35.10 21.89 -1.14
CA GLU A 152 35.06 22.02 0.33
C GLU A 152 34.99 20.66 1.06
N THR A 153 34.29 19.65 0.52
CA THR A 153 34.11 18.33 1.18
C THR A 153 35.09 17.25 0.70
N ARG A 154 35.93 17.57 -0.28
CA ARG A 154 36.86 16.62 -0.92
C ARG A 154 37.87 15.99 0.04
N ALA A 155 38.34 16.75 1.04
CA ALA A 155 39.28 16.25 2.04
C ALA A 155 38.63 15.21 2.97
N GLU A 156 37.44 15.51 3.50
CA GLU A 156 36.66 14.62 4.38
C GLU A 156 36.32 13.30 3.67
N VAL A 157 35.77 13.38 2.45
CA VAL A 157 35.40 12.21 1.66
C VAL A 157 36.64 11.36 1.34
N ARG A 158 37.76 11.98 0.96
CA ARG A 158 39.03 11.29 0.70
C ARG A 158 39.56 10.56 1.95
N ASP A 159 39.48 11.18 3.11
CA ASP A 159 39.96 10.60 4.36
C ASP A 159 39.09 9.43 4.84
N LYS A 160 37.76 9.55 4.72
CA LYS A 160 36.81 8.48 5.04
C LYS A 160 36.91 7.29 4.09
N VAL A 161 37.04 7.53 2.78
CA VAL A 161 37.30 6.48 1.78
C VAL A 161 38.64 5.79 2.07
N SER A 162 39.68 6.57 2.40
CA SER A 162 41.01 6.05 2.78
C SER A 162 40.95 5.21 4.05
N SER A 163 40.15 5.58 5.05
CA SER A 163 39.92 4.80 6.27
C SER A 163 39.21 3.48 5.98
N LEU A 164 38.15 3.51 5.18
CA LEU A 164 37.36 2.34 4.78
C LEU A 164 38.20 1.31 4.01
N VAL A 165 38.99 1.78 3.03
CA VAL A 165 39.88 0.92 2.21
C VAL A 165 41.01 0.31 3.06
N ARG A 166 41.42 0.98 4.14
CA ARG A 166 42.43 0.45 5.09
C ARG A 166 41.87 -0.61 6.05
N GLY A 167 40.55 -0.69 6.21
CA GLY A 167 39.82 -1.68 7.04
C GLY A 167 39.91 -3.14 6.57
N ARG A 168 39.06 -4.01 7.14
CA ARG A 168 38.98 -5.44 6.76
C ARG A 168 38.25 -5.56 5.42
N TRP A 169 38.96 -6.03 4.39
CA TRP A 169 38.51 -5.99 2.99
C TRP A 169 37.71 -7.24 2.56
N PHE A 170 37.44 -8.17 3.47
CA PHE A 170 36.75 -9.45 3.21
C PHE A 170 35.53 -9.69 4.13
N GLU A 171 35.15 -8.73 4.97
CA GLU A 171 33.97 -8.77 5.84
C GLU A 171 33.12 -7.50 5.56
N PRO A 172 31.78 -7.52 5.76
CA PRO A 172 30.95 -6.33 5.61
C PRO A 172 31.51 -5.16 6.43
N PRO A 173 31.67 -3.96 5.85
CA PRO A 173 32.33 -2.85 6.53
C PRO A 173 31.49 -2.25 7.67
N PHE A 174 30.16 -2.42 7.64
CA PHE A 174 29.25 -1.83 8.63
C PHE A 174 28.77 -2.86 9.66
N SER A 175 28.61 -2.40 10.90
CA SER A 175 28.15 -3.19 12.04
C SER A 175 26.65 -3.43 11.95
N GLY A 176 26.25 -4.70 11.74
CA GLY A 176 24.84 -5.11 11.85
C GLY A 176 24.22 -4.75 13.19
N PRO A 177 24.77 -5.25 14.33
CA PRO A 177 24.24 -4.94 15.65
C PRO A 177 24.25 -3.44 16.00
N GLY A 178 25.26 -2.70 15.52
CA GLY A 178 25.31 -1.25 15.67
C GLY A 178 24.13 -0.56 14.97
N PHE A 179 23.85 -0.96 13.73
CA PHE A 179 22.72 -0.43 12.98
C PHE A 179 21.36 -0.80 13.58
N THR A 180 21.24 -2.04 14.08
CA THR A 180 20.04 -2.51 14.81
C THR A 180 19.76 -1.67 16.05
N ARG A 181 20.78 -1.38 16.86
CA ARG A 181 20.63 -0.48 18.03
C ARG A 181 20.24 0.94 17.63
N LEU A 182 20.79 1.45 16.53
CA LEU A 182 20.47 2.79 16.03
C LEU A 182 19.01 2.89 15.58
N LEU A 183 18.51 1.91 14.83
CA LEU A 183 17.09 1.82 14.44
C LEU A 183 16.18 1.68 15.67
N HIS A 184 16.53 0.79 16.60
CA HIS A 184 15.78 0.60 17.84
C HIS A 184 15.70 1.87 18.68
N SER A 185 16.83 2.59 18.81
CA SER A 185 16.89 3.85 19.56
C SER A 185 16.03 4.93 18.92
N ALA A 186 15.96 4.99 17.59
CA ALA A 186 15.06 5.91 16.89
C ALA A 186 13.57 5.57 17.15
N PHE A 187 13.18 4.30 17.16
CA PHE A 187 11.82 3.92 17.58
C PHE A 187 11.54 4.21 19.05
N ALA A 188 12.51 4.01 19.94
CA ALA A 188 12.37 4.36 21.35
C ALA A 188 12.18 5.87 21.52
N ALA A 189 12.95 6.68 20.79
CA ALA A 189 12.78 8.14 20.76
C ALA A 189 11.43 8.58 20.16
N MET A 190 10.86 7.84 19.19
CA MET A 190 9.48 8.08 18.73
C MET A 190 8.45 7.78 19.82
N ARG A 191 8.65 6.68 20.57
CA ARG A 191 7.78 6.28 21.68
C ARG A 191 7.79 7.29 22.80
N ASP A 192 8.96 7.78 23.16
CA ASP A 192 9.18 8.67 24.30
C ASP A 192 8.98 10.16 23.92
N GLY A 193 8.80 10.45 22.62
CA GLY A 193 8.56 11.78 22.08
C GLY A 193 7.08 12.22 22.13
N PRO A 194 6.75 13.38 21.53
CA PRO A 194 5.39 13.90 21.51
C PRO A 194 4.46 13.01 20.68
N VAL A 195 3.25 12.83 21.20
CA VAL A 195 2.18 12.01 20.60
C VAL A 195 1.00 12.90 20.23
N GLY A 196 0.66 12.91 18.94
CA GLY A 196 -0.59 13.48 18.44
C GLY A 196 -1.68 12.42 18.28
N ALA A 197 -2.82 12.82 17.70
CA ALA A 197 -3.82 11.86 17.28
C ALA A 197 -3.32 11.02 16.08
N PRO A 198 -3.81 9.77 15.91
CA PRO A 198 -3.55 8.98 14.71
C PRO A 198 -3.95 9.72 13.44
N LEU A 199 -3.19 9.54 12.35
CA LEU A 199 -3.36 10.33 11.12
C LEU A 199 -4.46 9.77 10.19
N LEU A 200 -4.93 8.57 10.48
CA LEU A 200 -6.03 7.93 9.78
C LEU A 200 -7.25 7.84 10.70
N PRO A 201 -8.48 7.73 10.14
CA PRO A 201 -9.67 7.61 10.96
C PRO A 201 -9.65 6.37 11.87
N PRO A 202 -10.30 6.41 13.05
CA PRO A 202 -10.39 5.25 13.92
C PRO A 202 -10.96 4.03 13.19
N ARG A 203 -10.34 2.86 13.42
CA ARG A 203 -10.62 1.58 12.77
C ARG A 203 -10.30 1.51 11.28
N HIS A 204 -9.74 2.56 10.67
CA HIS A 204 -9.28 2.51 9.28
C HIS A 204 -8.10 1.53 9.19
N PRO A 205 -8.06 0.63 8.19
CA PRO A 205 -6.95 -0.30 8.05
C PRO A 205 -5.67 0.43 7.65
N LEU A 206 -4.53 0.03 8.21
CA LEU A 206 -3.19 0.38 7.75
C LEU A 206 -2.44 -0.91 7.41
N ASP A 207 -1.87 -0.96 6.21
CA ASP A 207 -1.04 -2.08 5.74
C ASP A 207 0.39 -1.57 5.54
N LEU A 208 1.34 -2.24 6.19
CA LEU A 208 2.77 -2.07 5.99
C LEU A 208 3.34 -3.38 5.44
N LEU A 209 4.11 -3.31 4.36
CA LEU A 209 4.86 -4.46 3.84
C LEU A 209 6.29 -4.10 3.48
N VAL A 210 7.26 -4.81 4.05
CA VAL A 210 8.65 -4.72 3.63
C VAL A 210 9.17 -6.02 3.04
N THR A 211 10.01 -5.93 2.02
CA THR A 211 10.63 -7.12 1.41
C THR A 211 11.89 -7.53 2.14
N THR A 212 12.02 -8.83 2.38
CA THR A 212 13.25 -9.45 2.86
C THR A 212 13.47 -10.76 2.13
N THR A 213 14.72 -11.22 2.10
CA THR A 213 15.12 -12.45 1.44
C THR A 213 15.83 -13.33 2.46
N ASP A 214 15.43 -14.59 2.62
CA ASP A 214 16.25 -15.58 3.32
C ASP A 214 17.34 -16.07 2.36
N PHE A 215 18.59 -15.80 2.71
CA PHE A 215 19.76 -16.20 1.92
C PHE A 215 19.81 -17.72 1.71
N ARG A 216 19.36 -18.51 2.69
CA ARG A 216 19.38 -19.98 2.59
C ARG A 216 18.15 -20.55 1.87
N GLY A 217 17.07 -19.78 1.85
CA GLY A 217 15.81 -20.19 1.25
C GLY A 217 15.14 -21.36 1.98
N ARG A 218 13.94 -21.69 1.51
CA ARG A 218 13.17 -22.86 1.94
C ARG A 218 12.71 -23.65 0.73
N SER A 219 12.62 -24.98 0.88
CA SER A 219 11.99 -25.83 -0.13
C SER A 219 10.48 -25.61 -0.12
N GLU A 220 9.92 -25.27 -1.28
CA GLU A 220 8.50 -25.06 -1.53
C GLU A 220 8.05 -25.95 -2.70
N SER A 221 7.03 -26.77 -2.46
CA SER A 221 6.46 -27.69 -3.45
C SER A 221 5.51 -26.93 -4.38
N LEU A 222 5.88 -26.81 -5.66
CA LEU A 222 5.02 -26.27 -6.72
C LEU A 222 4.29 -27.40 -7.44
N ARG A 223 2.97 -27.24 -7.65
CA ARG A 223 2.22 -28.13 -8.53
C ARG A 223 2.31 -27.65 -9.98
N LEU A 224 2.75 -28.53 -10.88
CA LEU A 224 2.76 -28.28 -12.32
C LEU A 224 1.86 -29.30 -13.03
N ASN A 225 1.62 -29.07 -14.33
CA ASN A 225 0.93 -30.06 -15.16
C ASN A 225 1.81 -31.32 -15.37
N SER A 226 3.12 -31.14 -15.54
CA SER A 226 4.09 -32.23 -15.59
C SER A 226 5.52 -31.71 -15.33
N PRO A 227 6.27 -32.26 -14.36
CA PRO A 227 5.82 -33.26 -13.39
C PRO A 227 4.80 -32.67 -12.39
N PRO A 228 3.89 -33.46 -11.80
CA PRO A 228 2.80 -32.95 -10.95
C PRO A 228 3.26 -32.12 -9.75
N VAL A 229 4.47 -32.37 -9.27
CA VAL A 229 5.11 -31.65 -8.17
C VAL A 229 6.59 -31.43 -8.50
N VAL A 230 7.07 -30.21 -8.26
CA VAL A 230 8.50 -29.84 -8.27
C VAL A 230 8.82 -29.15 -6.95
N GLU A 231 9.94 -29.51 -6.34
CA GLU A 231 10.49 -28.75 -5.22
C GLU A 231 11.34 -27.60 -5.76
N GLU A 232 10.97 -26.36 -5.46
CA GLU A 232 11.78 -25.18 -5.75
C GLU A 232 12.19 -24.48 -4.46
N SER A 233 13.32 -23.76 -4.49
CA SER A 233 13.75 -22.96 -3.35
C SER A 233 13.07 -21.59 -3.40
N GLU A 234 12.17 -21.32 -2.46
CA GLU A 234 11.61 -19.99 -2.23
C GLU A 234 12.48 -19.24 -1.21
N HIS A 235 12.94 -18.06 -1.61
CA HIS A 235 13.83 -17.21 -0.83
C HIS A 235 13.12 -15.95 -0.32
N ARG A 236 11.99 -15.57 -0.92
CA ARG A 236 11.25 -14.36 -0.54
C ARG A 236 10.58 -14.57 0.81
N MET A 237 10.79 -13.61 1.71
CA MET A 237 10.19 -13.61 3.04
C MET A 237 9.67 -12.20 3.36
N PRO A 238 8.54 -11.77 2.77
CA PRO A 238 7.98 -10.47 3.06
C PRO A 238 7.52 -10.38 4.51
N ILE A 239 7.76 -9.23 5.15
CA ILE A 239 7.31 -8.95 6.52
C ILE A 239 6.18 -7.92 6.44
N GLY A 240 4.98 -8.37 6.82
CA GLY A 240 3.76 -7.57 6.77
C GLY A 240 3.21 -7.26 8.15
N PHE A 241 2.68 -6.05 8.30
CA PHE A 241 1.91 -5.61 9.45
C PHE A 241 0.57 -5.08 8.95
N ARG A 242 -0.51 -5.58 9.56
CA ARG A 242 -1.87 -5.12 9.29
C ARG A 242 -2.54 -4.82 10.61
N SER A 243 -2.95 -3.58 10.78
CA SER A 243 -3.64 -3.12 12.00
C SER A 243 -4.79 -2.19 11.64
N ARG A 244 -5.78 -2.12 12.53
CA ARG A 244 -6.81 -1.09 12.48
C ARG A 244 -6.38 0.07 13.36
N VAL A 245 -6.40 1.27 12.80
CA VAL A 245 -5.90 2.46 13.47
C VAL A 245 -6.67 2.71 14.77
N PRO A 246 -5.98 2.97 15.90
CA PRO A 246 -6.61 3.21 17.20
C PRO A 246 -7.42 4.51 17.19
N ALA A 247 -8.32 4.66 18.18
CA ALA A 247 -9.03 5.93 18.38
C ALA A 247 -8.13 6.99 19.06
N GLU A 248 -7.20 6.54 19.90
CA GLU A 248 -6.28 7.38 20.67
C GLU A 248 -4.85 7.24 20.14
N GLY A 249 -4.06 8.30 20.31
CA GLY A 249 -2.64 8.30 19.95
C GLY A 249 -1.79 7.48 20.90
N GLY A 250 -0.56 7.17 20.48
CA GLY A 250 0.46 6.52 21.31
C GLY A 250 0.40 4.99 21.30
N ILE A 251 -0.65 4.39 20.74
CA ILE A 251 -0.73 2.95 20.53
C ILE A 251 0.10 2.58 19.29
N ALA A 252 1.14 1.79 19.49
CA ALA A 252 2.06 1.38 18.43
C ALA A 252 1.41 0.41 17.42
N LEU A 253 1.93 0.42 16.19
CA LEU A 253 1.51 -0.50 15.12
C LEU A 253 1.86 -1.95 15.47
N ALA A 254 3.01 -2.17 16.09
CA ALA A 254 3.50 -3.45 16.56
C ALA A 254 4.54 -3.23 17.67
N ASP A 255 5.02 -4.32 18.29
CA ASP A 255 6.12 -4.24 19.24
C ASP A 255 7.37 -3.64 18.59
N ILE A 256 8.13 -2.84 19.35
CA ILE A 256 9.31 -2.15 18.88
C ILE A 256 10.37 -3.11 18.31
N HIS A 257 10.49 -4.32 18.85
CA HIS A 257 11.41 -5.34 18.35
C HIS A 257 10.96 -5.86 16.98
N GLU A 258 9.65 -6.02 16.74
CA GLU A 258 9.13 -6.43 15.43
C GLU A 258 9.39 -5.37 14.37
N LEU A 259 9.16 -4.09 14.69
CA LEU A 259 9.44 -2.96 13.79
C LEU A 259 10.94 -2.82 13.52
N THR A 260 11.77 -2.95 14.55
CA THR A 260 13.23 -2.96 14.43
C THR A 260 13.71 -4.11 13.54
N PHE A 261 13.19 -5.31 13.77
CA PHE A 261 13.50 -6.50 12.97
C PHE A 261 13.16 -6.27 11.50
N ALA A 262 11.96 -5.75 11.21
CA ALA A 262 11.51 -5.47 9.85
C ALA A 262 12.41 -4.43 9.14
N ALA A 263 12.68 -3.30 9.81
CA ALA A 263 13.53 -2.22 9.26
C ALA A 263 14.98 -2.67 9.05
N ARG A 264 15.55 -3.45 9.98
CA ARG A 264 16.90 -3.98 9.88
C ARG A 264 17.02 -5.07 8.81
N ALA A 265 16.06 -6.00 8.76
CA ALA A 265 16.06 -7.12 7.82
C ALA A 265 16.00 -6.63 6.39
N THR A 266 15.07 -5.71 6.09
CA THR A 266 14.90 -5.17 4.74
C THR A 266 16.13 -4.40 4.29
N ALA A 267 16.86 -3.72 5.18
CA ALA A 267 18.08 -2.97 4.85
C ALA A 267 19.40 -3.77 5.00
N SER A 268 19.35 -5.11 5.07
CA SER A 268 20.53 -5.99 5.21
C SER A 268 21.26 -6.19 3.87
N PHE A 269 21.81 -5.11 3.30
CA PHE A 269 22.41 -5.13 1.96
C PHE A 269 23.71 -5.97 1.90
N PRO A 270 23.78 -7.03 1.06
CA PRO A 270 24.96 -7.88 0.94
C PRO A 270 26.22 -7.10 0.57
N GLY A 271 27.28 -7.28 1.34
CA GLY A 271 28.56 -6.58 1.14
C GLY A 271 28.68 -5.23 1.85
N ALA A 272 27.56 -4.64 2.32
CA ALA A 272 27.58 -3.47 3.20
C ALA A 272 27.31 -3.85 4.66
N PHE A 273 26.26 -4.65 4.90
CA PHE A 273 25.87 -5.14 6.22
C PHE A 273 25.88 -6.67 6.27
N PRO A 274 26.15 -7.29 7.43
CA PRO A 274 25.94 -8.71 7.60
C PRO A 274 24.44 -9.07 7.55
N PRO A 275 24.08 -10.29 7.11
CA PRO A 275 22.71 -10.78 7.19
C PRO A 275 22.18 -10.70 8.61
N LEU A 276 20.91 -10.33 8.76
CA LEU A 276 20.25 -10.31 10.06
C LEU A 276 19.95 -11.74 10.53
N GLY A 277 20.43 -12.07 11.72
CA GLY A 277 19.98 -13.23 12.49
C GLY A 277 19.04 -12.83 13.62
N ILE A 278 18.12 -13.72 14.01
CA ILE A 278 17.13 -13.43 15.07
C ILE A 278 17.79 -13.05 16.40
N ALA A 279 18.91 -13.70 16.72
CA ALA A 279 19.68 -13.44 17.94
C ALA A 279 20.20 -11.99 18.04
N GLU A 280 20.34 -11.27 16.92
CA GLU A 280 20.78 -9.87 16.91
C GLU A 280 19.72 -8.95 17.55
N VAL A 281 18.43 -9.24 17.33
CA VAL A 281 17.31 -8.51 17.94
C VAL A 281 17.04 -9.00 19.35
N ASP A 282 17.20 -10.31 19.61
CA ASP A 282 17.09 -10.89 20.96
C ASP A 282 18.10 -10.25 21.94
N ALA A 283 19.21 -9.72 21.45
CA ALA A 283 20.27 -9.09 22.25
C ALA A 283 20.05 -7.58 22.53
N LEU A 284 18.93 -6.98 22.08
CA LEU A 284 18.66 -5.55 22.29
C LEU A 284 18.23 -5.22 23.72
N ASP A 285 17.45 -6.10 24.35
CA ASP A 285 16.88 -5.87 25.67
C ASP A 285 17.13 -7.09 26.57
N GLU A 286 17.68 -6.85 27.76
CA GLU A 286 17.89 -7.88 28.79
C GLU A 286 16.54 -8.40 29.33
N ALA A 287 15.46 -7.60 29.25
CA ALA A 287 14.10 -7.99 29.62
C ALA A 287 13.45 -8.95 28.61
N GLY A 288 14.08 -9.17 27.45
CA GLY A 288 13.61 -10.07 26.38
C GLY A 288 12.60 -9.45 25.43
N TRP A 289 12.24 -10.19 24.37
CA TRP A 289 11.31 -9.76 23.31
C TRP A 289 9.90 -10.34 23.54
N PRO A 290 8.92 -9.54 24.01
CA PRO A 290 7.54 -9.99 24.19
C PRO A 290 6.89 -10.33 22.85
N GLY A 291 6.15 -11.45 22.79
CA GLY A 291 5.44 -11.84 21.55
C GLY A 291 6.34 -12.40 20.44
N ARG A 292 7.65 -12.57 20.68
CA ARG A 292 8.63 -13.12 19.73
C ARG A 292 8.15 -14.36 18.99
N GLU A 293 7.64 -15.37 19.69
CA GLU A 293 7.18 -16.60 19.04
C GLU A 293 6.00 -16.37 18.10
N THR A 294 5.05 -15.54 18.53
CA THR A 294 3.88 -15.17 17.71
C THR A 294 4.33 -14.45 16.44
N PHE A 295 5.28 -13.53 16.55
CA PHE A 295 5.87 -12.84 15.41
C PHE A 295 6.56 -13.81 14.44
N LEU A 296 7.43 -14.70 14.94
CA LEU A 296 8.16 -15.64 14.09
C LEU A 296 7.22 -16.65 13.41
N ARG A 297 6.19 -17.14 14.11
CA ARG A 297 5.17 -18.02 13.50
C ARG A 297 4.41 -17.31 12.38
N ARG A 298 4.19 -15.99 12.51
CA ARG A 298 3.54 -15.17 11.47
C ARG A 298 4.42 -14.99 10.24
N ILE A 299 5.68 -14.62 10.42
CA ILE A 299 6.55 -14.21 9.29
C ILE A 299 7.35 -15.36 8.66
N MET A 300 7.58 -16.44 9.41
CA MET A 300 8.37 -17.60 8.98
C MET A 300 7.80 -18.93 9.51
N PRO A 301 6.52 -19.23 9.26
CA PRO A 301 5.83 -20.40 9.83
C PRO A 301 6.57 -21.72 9.57
N THR A 302 7.09 -21.91 8.36
CA THR A 302 7.84 -23.13 7.97
C THR A 302 9.11 -23.31 8.80
N HIS A 303 9.85 -22.24 9.07
CA HIS A 303 11.08 -22.33 9.87
C HIS A 303 10.77 -22.62 11.34
N VAL A 304 9.67 -22.07 11.87
CA VAL A 304 9.22 -22.37 13.23
C VAL A 304 8.79 -23.83 13.33
N ALA A 305 7.96 -24.31 12.41
CA ALA A 305 7.46 -25.69 12.40
C ALA A 305 8.60 -26.72 12.30
N ARG A 306 9.65 -26.41 11.54
CA ARG A 306 10.84 -27.27 11.37
C ARG A 306 11.92 -27.07 12.42
N GLY A 307 11.77 -26.11 13.34
CA GLY A 307 12.80 -25.77 14.33
C GLY A 307 14.09 -25.19 13.71
N THR A 308 14.03 -24.64 12.50
CA THR A 308 15.19 -24.13 11.75
C THR A 308 15.39 -22.63 11.84
N THR A 309 14.67 -21.94 12.73
CA THR A 309 14.76 -20.47 12.91
C THR A 309 16.17 -19.95 13.17
N ARG A 310 17.02 -20.72 13.86
CA ARG A 310 18.45 -20.38 14.09
C ARG A 310 19.28 -20.33 12.80
N HIS A 311 18.78 -20.93 11.72
CA HIS A 311 19.46 -20.99 10.43
C HIS A 311 19.03 -19.86 9.49
N VAL A 312 18.03 -19.05 9.85
CA VAL A 312 17.55 -17.97 9.01
C VAL A 312 18.60 -16.86 8.94
N ALA A 313 18.93 -16.43 7.73
CA ALA A 313 19.88 -15.35 7.47
C ALA A 313 19.24 -14.36 6.51
N LEU A 314 18.67 -13.28 7.05
CA LEU A 314 17.91 -12.32 6.25
C LEU A 314 18.82 -11.30 5.61
N ILE A 315 18.65 -11.15 4.30
CA ILE A 315 19.29 -10.12 3.49
C ILE A 315 18.23 -9.24 2.86
N ASP A 316 18.71 -8.14 2.27
CA ASP A 316 17.88 -7.15 1.61
C ASP A 316 16.93 -7.78 0.55
N GLY A 317 15.66 -7.37 0.62
CA GLY A 317 14.64 -7.77 -0.32
C GLY A 317 14.91 -7.30 -1.75
N SER A 318 15.69 -6.23 -1.94
CA SER A 318 16.05 -5.70 -3.26
C SER A 318 16.88 -6.64 -4.12
N VAL A 319 17.48 -7.67 -3.51
CA VAL A 319 18.21 -8.73 -4.22
C VAL A 319 17.29 -9.51 -5.16
N LEU A 320 16.03 -9.74 -4.74
CA LEU A 320 15.02 -10.46 -5.53
C LEU A 320 13.90 -9.55 -6.04
N VAL A 321 13.51 -8.54 -5.26
CA VAL A 321 12.39 -7.63 -5.56
C VAL A 321 12.75 -6.22 -5.07
N ASN A 322 13.21 -5.37 -5.98
CA ASN A 322 13.58 -3.99 -5.66
C ASN A 322 12.38 -3.04 -5.47
N ALA A 323 11.16 -3.50 -5.80
CA ALA A 323 9.94 -2.72 -5.61
C ALA A 323 8.73 -3.62 -5.27
N PRO A 324 8.17 -3.56 -4.05
CA PRO A 324 7.06 -4.41 -3.62
C PRO A 324 5.68 -3.97 -4.16
N PHE A 325 5.57 -3.84 -5.48
CA PHE A 325 4.31 -3.50 -6.14
C PHE A 325 3.20 -4.51 -5.83
N ALA A 326 3.53 -5.81 -5.87
CA ALA A 326 2.59 -6.88 -5.56
C ALA A 326 1.97 -6.75 -4.16
N GLY A 327 2.78 -6.30 -3.18
CA GLY A 327 2.33 -6.04 -1.82
C GLY A 327 1.31 -4.91 -1.72
N ALA A 328 1.60 -3.78 -2.37
CA ALA A 328 0.69 -2.65 -2.41
C ALA A 328 -0.61 -2.99 -3.17
N MET A 329 -0.51 -3.77 -4.25
CA MET A 329 -1.67 -4.27 -5.01
C MET A 329 -2.57 -5.19 -4.21
N ALA A 330 -2.01 -6.07 -3.38
CA ALA A 330 -2.79 -6.93 -2.50
C ALA A 330 -3.60 -6.10 -1.48
N GLY A 331 -3.01 -5.07 -0.88
CA GLY A 331 -3.69 -4.16 0.03
C GLY A 331 -4.83 -3.37 -0.63
N LEU A 332 -4.68 -3.00 -1.91
CA LEU A 332 -5.71 -2.27 -2.66
C LEU A 332 -6.99 -3.09 -2.88
N LYS A 333 -6.87 -4.41 -3.09
CA LYS A 333 -8.03 -5.30 -3.34
C LYS A 333 -8.91 -5.48 -2.09
N ALA A 334 -8.34 -5.32 -0.90
CA ALA A 334 -9.01 -5.63 0.37
C ALA A 334 -9.84 -4.47 0.98
N ARG A 335 -9.94 -3.30 0.32
CA ARG A 335 -10.42 -2.06 0.97
C ARG A 335 -11.68 -1.47 0.31
N PRO A 336 -12.88 -1.72 0.87
CA PRO A 336 -14.09 -0.99 0.49
C PRO A 336 -13.95 0.51 0.78
N ALA A 337 -14.57 1.33 -0.07
CA ALA A 337 -14.73 2.77 0.10
C ALA A 337 -16.09 3.11 0.72
N GLN A 338 -16.09 3.95 1.75
CA GLN A 338 -17.32 4.54 2.32
C GLN A 338 -17.64 5.93 1.72
N ARG A 339 -16.76 6.46 0.88
CA ARG A 339 -16.89 7.77 0.23
C ARG A 339 -16.40 7.68 -1.20
N GLU A 340 -16.53 8.76 -1.95
CA GLU A 340 -15.82 8.85 -3.21
C GLU A 340 -14.30 8.75 -2.95
N VAL A 341 -13.64 7.79 -3.61
CA VAL A 341 -12.19 7.58 -3.47
C VAL A 341 -11.48 7.87 -4.79
N ASP A 342 -10.39 8.63 -4.71
CA ASP A 342 -9.34 8.71 -5.73
C ASP A 342 -8.14 7.90 -5.23
N ARG A 343 -7.88 6.74 -5.87
CA ARG A 343 -6.79 5.83 -5.48
C ARG A 343 -5.53 6.18 -6.25
N ARG A 344 -4.48 6.56 -5.53
CA ARG A 344 -3.15 6.86 -6.08
C ARG A 344 -2.16 5.81 -5.64
N PHE A 345 -1.54 5.17 -6.61
CA PHE A 345 -0.35 4.38 -6.42
C PHE A 345 0.85 5.31 -6.60
N VAL A 346 1.58 5.59 -5.52
CA VAL A 346 2.67 6.57 -5.52
C VAL A 346 3.97 5.84 -5.27
N TYR A 347 4.96 5.96 -6.16
CA TYR A 347 6.28 5.38 -5.93
C TYR A 347 7.39 6.44 -5.94
N ILE A 348 8.37 6.26 -5.06
CA ILE A 348 9.52 7.16 -4.93
C ILE A 348 10.69 6.57 -5.71
N ASP A 349 11.16 7.29 -6.72
CA ASP A 349 12.26 6.88 -7.59
C ASP A 349 13.31 8.00 -7.68
N PRO A 350 14.37 7.95 -6.85
CA PRO A 350 15.38 9.00 -6.82
C PRO A 350 16.33 8.98 -8.02
N THR A 351 16.41 7.88 -8.77
CA THR A 351 17.36 7.71 -9.89
C THR A 351 16.70 6.98 -11.08
N PRO A 352 15.77 7.61 -11.81
CA PRO A 352 15.02 6.98 -12.90
C PRO A 352 15.82 6.78 -14.21
N HIS A 353 17.08 7.23 -14.27
CA HIS A 353 17.99 7.03 -15.40
C HIS A 353 19.40 6.68 -14.91
N ARG A 354 19.93 5.53 -15.33
CA ARG A 354 21.36 5.43 -15.62
C ARG A 354 21.50 5.68 -17.11
N PRO A 355 22.16 6.76 -17.55
CA PRO A 355 22.46 6.90 -18.97
C PRO A 355 23.36 5.73 -19.37
N SER A 356 22.83 4.82 -20.17
CA SER A 356 23.65 4.02 -21.08
C SER A 356 24.21 5.01 -22.10
N SER A 357 25.33 5.68 -21.79
CA SER A 357 26.02 6.49 -22.80
C SER A 357 26.45 5.56 -23.94
N PRO A 358 25.92 5.73 -25.17
CA PRO A 358 26.49 5.06 -26.32
C PRO A 358 27.78 5.80 -26.64
N GLY A 359 28.92 5.32 -26.15
CA GLY A 359 30.22 5.92 -26.50
C GLY A 359 31.42 5.60 -25.61
N ASP A 360 31.25 5.19 -24.35
CA ASP A 360 32.41 4.88 -23.48
C ASP A 360 32.72 3.37 -23.48
N GLU A 361 33.38 2.90 -24.55
CA GLU A 361 34.13 1.64 -24.57
C GLU A 361 35.48 1.77 -23.85
N GLN A 362 35.49 2.29 -22.63
CA GLN A 362 36.60 2.05 -21.71
C GLN A 362 36.12 1.09 -20.63
N PRO A 363 36.70 -0.13 -20.52
CA PRO A 363 36.39 -1.03 -19.43
C PRO A 363 36.90 -0.41 -18.13
N GLN A 364 36.04 0.36 -17.45
CA GLN A 364 36.29 0.73 -16.06
C GLN A 364 36.37 -0.56 -15.25
N ALA A 365 37.43 -0.68 -14.44
CA ALA A 365 37.62 -1.81 -13.54
C ALA A 365 36.36 -1.99 -12.69
N VAL A 366 35.72 -3.15 -12.80
CA VAL A 366 34.51 -3.49 -12.05
C VAL A 366 34.85 -3.44 -10.56
N GLY A 367 34.34 -2.45 -9.84
CA GLY A 367 34.54 -2.31 -8.40
C GLY A 367 33.92 -3.49 -7.62
N PHE A 368 34.42 -3.78 -6.42
CA PHE A 368 33.97 -4.89 -5.56
C PHE A 368 32.44 -4.95 -5.38
N PHE A 369 31.80 -3.81 -5.14
CA PHE A 369 30.33 -3.74 -5.04
C PHE A 369 29.66 -4.06 -6.37
N ALA A 370 30.16 -3.52 -7.50
CA ALA A 370 29.65 -3.83 -8.83
C ALA A 370 29.81 -5.32 -9.20
N ALA A 371 30.86 -5.98 -8.72
CA ALA A 371 31.09 -7.42 -8.90
C ALA A 371 30.12 -8.29 -8.07
N ILE A 372 29.84 -7.90 -6.81
CA ILE A 372 28.81 -8.56 -5.99
C ILE A 372 27.40 -8.29 -6.54
N PHE A 373 27.13 -7.04 -6.93
CA PHE A 373 25.88 -6.66 -7.59
C PHE A 373 25.67 -7.42 -8.91
N GLY A 374 26.72 -7.63 -9.69
CA GLY A 374 26.67 -8.38 -10.95
C GLY A 374 26.59 -9.90 -10.76
N SER A 375 27.18 -10.45 -9.69
CA SER A 375 27.16 -11.89 -9.42
C SER A 375 25.86 -12.37 -8.76
N LEU A 376 25.14 -11.50 -8.05
CA LEU A 376 23.85 -11.79 -7.41
C LEU A 376 22.63 -11.41 -8.27
N SER A 377 22.83 -10.77 -9.43
CA SER A 377 21.72 -10.26 -10.26
C SER A 377 21.92 -10.58 -11.74
N THR A 378 21.52 -11.79 -12.16
CA THR A 378 21.31 -12.12 -13.58
C THR A 378 19.99 -11.53 -14.14
N ILE A 379 19.24 -10.75 -13.36
CA ILE A 379 17.94 -10.18 -13.73
C ILE A 379 18.04 -8.64 -13.82
N PRO A 380 17.76 -8.03 -15.00
CA PRO A 380 17.68 -6.58 -15.14
C PRO A 380 16.58 -5.96 -14.28
N ARG A 381 16.93 -4.98 -13.46
CA ARG A 381 16.09 -4.38 -12.39
C ARG A 381 14.87 -3.58 -12.88
N GLU A 382 14.87 -3.14 -14.13
CA GLU A 382 13.81 -2.28 -14.70
C GLU A 382 12.63 -3.08 -15.26
N GLN A 383 12.85 -4.33 -15.68
CA GLN A 383 11.82 -5.18 -16.30
C GLN A 383 10.64 -5.46 -15.35
N PRO A 384 10.84 -5.84 -14.07
CA PRO A 384 9.73 -6.12 -13.16
C PRO A 384 8.86 -4.89 -12.83
N ILE A 385 9.43 -3.68 -12.84
CA ILE A 385 8.68 -2.44 -12.56
C ILE A 385 7.71 -2.17 -13.72
N ARG A 386 8.23 -2.23 -14.95
CA ARG A 386 7.43 -2.06 -16.15
C ARG A 386 6.29 -3.07 -16.19
N ASP A 387 6.57 -4.34 -15.92
CA ASP A 387 5.53 -5.40 -15.94
C ASP A 387 4.44 -5.15 -14.89
N ASN A 388 4.82 -4.72 -13.68
CA ASN A 388 3.86 -4.36 -12.63
C ASN A 388 3.02 -3.12 -12.99
N LEU A 389 3.65 -2.08 -13.55
CA LEU A 389 2.96 -0.88 -14.02
C LEU A 389 2.04 -1.15 -15.22
N GLU A 390 2.47 -2.01 -16.14
CA GLU A 390 1.65 -2.46 -17.27
C GLU A 390 0.44 -3.28 -16.78
N SER A 391 0.62 -4.13 -15.77
CA SER A 391 -0.46 -4.86 -15.10
C SER A 391 -1.46 -3.92 -14.42
N LEU A 392 -0.99 -2.94 -13.65
CA LEU A 392 -1.82 -1.90 -13.02
C LEU A 392 -2.58 -1.04 -14.06
N ALA A 393 -1.90 -0.65 -15.15
CA ALA A 393 -2.51 0.10 -16.23
C ALA A 393 -3.55 -0.74 -16.99
N ALA A 394 -3.30 -2.04 -17.19
CA ALA A 394 -4.26 -2.96 -17.78
C ALA A 394 -5.51 -3.12 -16.89
N GLN A 395 -5.33 -3.33 -15.59
CA GLN A 395 -6.43 -3.39 -14.62
C GLN A 395 -7.23 -2.09 -14.59
N SER A 396 -6.57 -0.93 -14.63
CA SER A 396 -7.25 0.37 -14.64
C SER A 396 -8.03 0.62 -15.93
N ARG A 397 -7.46 0.27 -17.10
CA ARG A 397 -8.18 0.31 -18.39
C ARG A 397 -9.38 -0.64 -18.40
N GLU A 398 -9.28 -1.78 -17.72
CA GLU A 398 -10.39 -2.72 -17.59
C GLU A 398 -11.50 -2.18 -16.69
N ALA A 399 -11.15 -1.60 -15.54
CA ALA A 399 -12.11 -0.93 -14.65
C ALA A 399 -12.86 0.22 -15.37
N GLU A 400 -12.16 1.02 -16.19
CA GLU A 400 -12.78 2.07 -17.01
C GLU A 400 -13.70 1.52 -18.11
N ARG A 401 -13.32 0.41 -18.75
CA ARG A 401 -14.18 -0.27 -19.74
C ARG A 401 -15.45 -0.79 -19.10
N LEU A 402 -15.34 -1.47 -17.96
CA LEU A 402 -16.48 -1.95 -17.17
C LEU A 402 -17.39 -0.80 -16.73
N ARG A 403 -16.82 0.32 -16.27
CA ARG A 403 -17.59 1.52 -15.92
C ARG A 403 -18.38 2.05 -17.12
N ARG A 404 -17.77 2.14 -18.30
CA ARG A 404 -18.45 2.54 -19.55
C ARG A 404 -19.59 1.60 -19.91
N MET A 405 -19.39 0.28 -19.78
CA MET A 405 -20.43 -0.73 -20.02
C MET A 405 -21.61 -0.58 -19.06
N VAL A 406 -21.37 -0.45 -17.74
CA VAL A 406 -22.43 -0.24 -16.74
C VAL A 406 -23.24 1.03 -17.05
N ASN A 407 -22.56 2.12 -17.44
CA ASN A 407 -23.23 3.36 -17.81
C ASN A 407 -24.09 3.22 -19.07
N ALA A 408 -23.61 2.46 -20.06
CA ALA A 408 -24.35 2.20 -21.30
C ALA A 408 -25.56 1.28 -21.09
N LEU A 409 -25.48 0.31 -20.16
CA LEU A 409 -26.59 -0.59 -19.83
C LEU A 409 -27.71 0.11 -19.05
N ARG A 410 -27.42 1.25 -18.42
CA ARG A 410 -28.35 1.92 -17.50
C ARG A 410 -29.75 2.18 -18.06
N PRO A 411 -29.91 2.83 -19.22
CA PRO A 411 -31.25 3.13 -19.76
C PRO A 411 -32.05 1.86 -20.05
N VAL A 412 -31.36 0.80 -20.48
CA VAL A 412 -31.96 -0.50 -20.80
C VAL A 412 -32.46 -1.17 -19.52
N VAL A 413 -31.63 -1.21 -18.47
CA VAL A 413 -31.99 -1.79 -17.18
C VAL A 413 -33.12 -1.01 -16.51
N GLU A 414 -33.08 0.32 -16.51
CA GLU A 414 -34.15 1.15 -15.95
C GLU A 414 -35.49 0.90 -16.68
N THR A 415 -35.46 0.78 -18.00
CA THR A 415 -36.64 0.44 -18.80
C THR A 415 -37.19 -0.96 -18.48
N ALA A 416 -36.32 -1.95 -18.29
CA ALA A 416 -36.71 -3.31 -17.92
C ALA A 416 -37.37 -3.34 -16.53
N VAL A 417 -36.79 -2.66 -15.55
CA VAL A 417 -37.35 -2.54 -14.19
C VAL A 417 -38.70 -1.80 -14.21
N ASP A 418 -38.81 -0.69 -14.95
CA ASP A 418 -40.06 0.06 -15.10
C ASP A 418 -41.16 -0.77 -15.78
N ARG A 419 -40.81 -1.62 -16.75
CA ARG A 419 -41.75 -2.55 -17.39
C ARG A 419 -42.20 -3.65 -16.43
N LEU A 420 -41.29 -4.18 -15.61
CA LEU A 420 -41.57 -5.29 -14.69
C LEU A 420 -42.48 -4.90 -13.52
N PHE A 421 -42.32 -3.68 -12.99
CA PHE A 421 -43.06 -3.20 -11.82
C PHE A 421 -44.15 -2.15 -12.13
N GLY A 422 -44.25 -1.72 -13.40
CA GLY A 422 -45.29 -0.80 -13.89
C GLY A 422 -44.95 0.68 -13.69
N ARG A 423 -45.35 1.52 -14.66
CA ARG A 423 -44.97 2.95 -14.75
C ARG A 423 -45.50 3.86 -13.62
N THR A 424 -46.46 3.43 -12.78
CA THR A 424 -47.32 4.44 -12.10
C THR A 424 -47.64 4.29 -10.61
N LEU A 425 -47.44 3.17 -9.89
CA LEU A 425 -48.16 3.03 -8.59
C LEU A 425 -47.47 2.33 -7.39
N PHE A 426 -46.24 1.80 -7.48
CA PHE A 426 -45.75 0.95 -6.38
C PHE A 426 -44.42 1.34 -5.72
N LEU A 427 -43.68 2.33 -6.21
CA LEU A 427 -42.37 2.70 -5.67
C LEU A 427 -42.41 3.70 -4.50
N ASP A 428 -43.60 4.16 -4.09
CA ASP A 428 -43.73 5.24 -3.13
C ASP A 428 -43.63 4.77 -1.65
N SER A 429 -43.91 3.50 -1.30
CA SER A 429 -43.71 3.00 0.08
C SER A 429 -43.33 1.50 0.10
N PRO A 430 -42.04 1.17 0.01
CA PRO A 430 -41.57 -0.21 0.09
C PRO A 430 -41.55 -0.70 1.55
N THR A 431 -42.32 -1.73 1.89
CA THR A 431 -42.16 -2.49 3.14
C THR A 431 -41.10 -3.60 2.94
N PRO A 432 -40.48 -4.15 4.00
CA PRO A 432 -39.48 -5.22 3.86
C PRO A 432 -40.02 -6.42 3.05
N ARG A 433 -41.26 -6.84 3.34
CA ARG A 433 -41.95 -7.89 2.59
C ARG A 433 -42.07 -7.58 1.09
N ARG A 434 -42.36 -6.34 0.72
CA ARG A 434 -42.47 -5.92 -0.69
C ARG A 434 -41.10 -5.90 -1.37
N LEU A 435 -40.07 -5.39 -0.70
CA LEU A 435 -38.69 -5.41 -1.20
C LEU A 435 -38.22 -6.83 -1.49
N ARG A 436 -38.52 -7.78 -0.61
CA ARG A 436 -38.21 -9.20 -0.80
C ARG A 436 -38.84 -9.77 -2.07
N ILE A 437 -40.13 -9.53 -2.26
CA ILE A 437 -40.89 -10.00 -3.44
C ILE A 437 -40.35 -9.36 -4.72
N TRP A 438 -40.10 -8.05 -4.71
CA TRP A 438 -39.58 -7.35 -5.88
C TRP A 438 -38.16 -7.80 -6.23
N ARG A 439 -37.30 -7.98 -5.22
CA ARG A 439 -35.95 -8.54 -5.40
C ARG A 439 -36.01 -9.90 -6.09
N ALA A 440 -36.85 -10.81 -5.59
CA ALA A 440 -37.00 -12.15 -6.17
C ALA A 440 -37.49 -12.07 -7.63
N ARG A 441 -38.48 -11.23 -7.90
CA ARG A 441 -39.02 -11.04 -9.24
C ARG A 441 -38.01 -10.42 -10.22
N ALA A 442 -37.23 -9.44 -9.77
CA ALA A 442 -36.18 -8.81 -10.58
C ALA A 442 -35.04 -9.79 -10.88
N GLN A 443 -34.66 -10.63 -9.92
CA GLN A 443 -33.65 -11.68 -10.11
C GLN A 443 -34.11 -12.72 -11.14
N GLN A 444 -35.39 -13.13 -11.07
CA GLN A 444 -35.98 -14.06 -12.03
C GLN A 444 -36.04 -13.45 -13.44
N SER A 445 -36.53 -12.22 -13.56
CA SER A 445 -36.63 -11.51 -14.85
C SER A 445 -35.25 -11.34 -15.49
N ALA A 446 -34.22 -10.97 -14.72
CA ALA A 446 -32.87 -10.84 -15.24
C ALA A 446 -32.29 -12.18 -15.73
N ALA A 447 -32.67 -13.31 -15.11
CA ALA A 447 -32.27 -14.64 -15.56
C ALA A 447 -32.93 -15.03 -16.88
N GLU A 448 -34.25 -14.83 -16.98
CA GLU A 448 -35.04 -15.15 -18.18
C GLU A 448 -34.64 -14.27 -19.37
N GLU A 449 -34.49 -12.95 -19.17
CA GLU A 449 -34.13 -12.00 -20.22
C GLU A 449 -32.69 -12.17 -20.73
N ALA A 450 -31.78 -12.67 -19.90
CA ALA A 450 -30.40 -12.93 -20.31
C ALA A 450 -30.25 -14.17 -21.20
N GLY A 451 -31.25 -15.06 -21.21
CA GLY A 451 -31.27 -16.26 -22.03
C GLY A 451 -30.01 -17.11 -21.87
N TYR A 452 -29.34 -17.42 -22.99
CA TYR A 452 -28.14 -18.26 -22.99
C TYR A 452 -26.95 -17.67 -22.20
N ALA A 453 -26.87 -16.34 -22.08
CA ALA A 453 -25.78 -15.67 -21.35
C ALA A 453 -25.85 -15.94 -19.83
N PHE A 454 -27.04 -16.27 -19.32
CA PHE A 454 -27.23 -16.58 -17.90
C PHE A 454 -26.39 -17.78 -17.45
N HIS A 455 -26.14 -18.76 -18.32
CA HIS A 455 -25.34 -19.93 -17.97
C HIS A 455 -23.88 -19.56 -17.68
N SER A 456 -23.28 -18.70 -18.50
CA SER A 456 -21.93 -18.19 -18.26
C SER A 456 -21.84 -17.39 -16.96
N TYR A 457 -22.87 -16.59 -16.67
CA TYR A 457 -23.01 -15.89 -15.40
C TYR A 457 -23.12 -16.82 -14.20
N ALA A 458 -23.97 -17.84 -14.27
CA ALA A 458 -24.15 -18.81 -13.20
C ALA A 458 -22.83 -19.55 -12.87
N GLN A 459 -22.08 -19.96 -13.90
CA GLN A 459 -20.78 -20.62 -13.72
C GLN A 459 -19.73 -19.69 -13.11
N ALA A 460 -19.60 -18.46 -13.62
CA ALA A 460 -18.68 -17.47 -13.05
C ALA A 460 -19.03 -17.17 -11.58
N LYS A 461 -20.33 -17.06 -11.29
CA LYS A 461 -20.85 -16.80 -9.95
C LYS A 461 -20.55 -17.93 -8.96
N LEU A 462 -20.83 -19.18 -9.35
CA LEU A 462 -20.52 -20.35 -8.52
C LEU A 462 -19.01 -20.47 -8.28
N GLY A 463 -18.20 -20.36 -9.33
CA GLY A 463 -16.74 -20.40 -9.23
C GLY A 463 -16.19 -19.36 -8.25
N GLY A 464 -16.62 -18.09 -8.38
CA GLY A 464 -16.20 -17.02 -7.47
C GLY A 464 -16.64 -17.22 -6.01
N ILE A 465 -17.77 -17.88 -5.75
CA ILE A 465 -18.19 -18.24 -4.38
C ILE A 465 -17.27 -19.31 -3.81
N LEU A 466 -17.01 -20.38 -4.57
CA LEU A 466 -16.17 -21.49 -4.12
C LEU A 466 -14.71 -21.07 -3.91
N GLU A 467 -14.16 -20.21 -4.77
CA GLU A 467 -12.82 -19.65 -4.59
C GLU A 467 -12.71 -18.84 -3.30
N ARG A 468 -13.67 -17.95 -3.01
CA ARG A 468 -13.70 -17.17 -1.76
C ARG A 468 -13.84 -18.05 -0.52
N ILE A 469 -14.63 -19.13 -0.60
CA ILE A 469 -14.74 -20.10 0.49
C ILE A 469 -13.43 -20.85 0.66
N ALA A 470 -12.78 -21.27 -0.43
CA ALA A 470 -11.49 -21.94 -0.37
C ALA A 470 -10.41 -21.05 0.27
N GLU A 471 -10.37 -19.76 -0.06
CA GLU A 471 -9.49 -18.78 0.57
C GLU A 471 -9.77 -18.61 2.06
N LEU A 472 -11.05 -18.52 2.44
CA LEU A 472 -11.49 -18.43 3.84
C LEU A 472 -11.05 -19.65 4.64
N VAL A 473 -11.32 -20.85 4.14
CA VAL A 473 -10.94 -22.13 4.75
C VAL A 473 -9.42 -22.21 4.90
N ARG A 474 -8.67 -21.90 3.83
CA ARG A 474 -7.21 -21.86 3.87
C ARG A 474 -6.68 -20.83 4.87
N SER A 475 -7.35 -19.70 5.01
CA SER A 475 -6.97 -18.65 5.97
C SER A 475 -7.16 -19.13 7.41
N ALA A 476 -8.25 -19.85 7.70
CA ALA A 476 -8.61 -20.38 9.00
C ALA A 476 -7.89 -21.68 9.39
N HIS A 477 -7.25 -22.36 8.44
CA HIS A 477 -6.58 -23.65 8.68
C HIS A 477 -5.52 -23.55 9.81
N PRO A 478 -5.59 -24.42 10.85
CA PRO A 478 -4.77 -24.32 12.06
C PRO A 478 -3.34 -24.84 11.88
N GLY A 479 -3.10 -25.69 10.87
CA GLY A 479 -1.80 -26.30 10.61
C GLY A 479 -0.78 -25.35 9.96
N PRO A 480 0.53 -25.54 10.21
CA PRO A 480 1.60 -24.73 9.62
C PRO A 480 1.76 -24.98 8.11
N GLU A 481 1.44 -26.18 7.64
CA GLU A 481 1.30 -26.50 6.21
C GLU A 481 -0.19 -26.42 5.85
N LYS A 482 -0.53 -25.43 5.04
CA LYS A 482 -1.90 -25.20 4.58
C LYS A 482 -2.15 -26.05 3.32
N PRO A 483 -3.32 -26.69 3.19
CA PRO A 483 -3.67 -27.41 1.97
C PRO A 483 -3.62 -26.47 0.77
N ASP A 484 -3.25 -27.02 -0.38
CA ASP A 484 -3.23 -26.27 -1.64
C ASP A 484 -4.61 -25.71 -1.96
N LEU A 485 -4.66 -24.43 -2.37
CA LEU A 485 -5.91 -23.73 -2.64
C LEU A 485 -6.69 -24.41 -3.77
N ALA A 486 -5.99 -24.93 -4.78
CA ALA A 486 -6.63 -25.65 -5.89
C ALA A 486 -7.22 -26.99 -5.42
N ALA A 487 -6.57 -27.68 -4.47
CA ALA A 487 -7.10 -28.91 -3.87
C ALA A 487 -8.38 -28.63 -3.06
N ILE A 488 -8.40 -27.57 -2.25
CA ILE A 488 -9.59 -27.13 -1.51
C ILE A 488 -10.71 -26.77 -2.50
N GLY A 489 -10.41 -25.96 -3.51
CA GLY A 489 -11.38 -25.55 -4.54
C GLY A 489 -11.97 -26.76 -5.30
N ALA A 490 -11.15 -27.75 -5.64
CA ALA A 490 -11.60 -28.98 -6.28
C ALA A 490 -12.48 -29.83 -5.36
N ALA A 491 -12.14 -29.94 -4.07
CA ALA A 491 -12.97 -30.66 -3.09
C ALA A 491 -14.34 -30.01 -2.93
N LEU A 492 -14.39 -28.68 -2.77
CA LEU A 492 -15.63 -27.91 -2.70
C LEU A 492 -16.46 -28.04 -3.99
N ARG A 493 -15.81 -27.99 -5.17
CA ARG A 493 -16.48 -28.14 -6.46
C ARG A 493 -17.13 -29.53 -6.63
N ARG A 494 -16.39 -30.59 -6.31
CA ARG A 494 -16.94 -31.96 -6.32
C ARG A 494 -18.15 -32.08 -5.39
N ALA A 495 -18.03 -31.54 -4.18
CA ALA A 495 -19.10 -31.56 -3.20
C ALA A 495 -20.37 -30.86 -3.72
N THR A 496 -20.23 -29.74 -4.42
CA THR A 496 -21.37 -29.05 -5.03
C THR A 496 -21.94 -29.82 -6.23
N ASP A 497 -21.09 -30.37 -7.09
CA ASP A 497 -21.52 -31.11 -8.29
C ASP A 497 -22.30 -32.38 -7.90
N GLU A 498 -21.85 -33.11 -6.87
CA GLU A 498 -22.51 -34.31 -6.33
C GLU A 498 -23.92 -34.04 -5.77
N HIS A 499 -24.19 -32.81 -5.34
CA HIS A 499 -25.51 -32.39 -4.82
C HIS A 499 -26.40 -31.75 -5.88
N GLY A 500 -26.08 -31.92 -7.17
CA GLY A 500 -26.91 -31.44 -8.28
C GLY A 500 -26.91 -29.91 -8.42
N LEU A 501 -25.87 -29.23 -7.91
CA LEU A 501 -25.61 -27.81 -8.14
C LEU A 501 -24.88 -27.54 -9.46
N ASP A 502 -24.76 -28.55 -10.33
CA ASP A 502 -24.46 -28.28 -11.72
C ASP A 502 -25.51 -27.25 -12.17
N MET A 503 -25.06 -26.13 -12.74
CA MET A 503 -25.95 -25.02 -13.13
C MET A 503 -26.28 -25.10 -14.63
N PRO A 504 -26.77 -26.21 -15.23
CA PRO A 504 -27.41 -26.09 -16.52
C PRO A 504 -28.72 -25.34 -16.29
N GLY A 505 -28.97 -24.32 -17.11
CA GLY A 505 -30.25 -23.63 -17.07
C GLY A 505 -31.36 -24.66 -17.19
N ALA A 506 -32.24 -24.72 -16.20
CA ALA A 506 -33.41 -25.59 -16.25
C ALA A 506 -34.13 -25.35 -17.60
N PRO A 507 -34.74 -26.37 -18.23
CA PRO A 507 -35.52 -26.17 -19.45
C PRO A 507 -36.62 -25.13 -19.17
N GLY A 508 -36.42 -23.89 -19.62
CA GLY A 508 -37.23 -22.72 -19.23
C GLY A 508 -36.44 -21.49 -18.76
N GLY A 509 -35.13 -21.59 -18.52
CA GLY A 509 -34.27 -20.46 -18.14
C GLY A 509 -34.38 -20.10 -16.65
N GLY A 510 -33.64 -20.80 -15.79
CA GLY A 510 -33.58 -20.53 -14.36
C GLY A 510 -32.61 -21.46 -13.60
N ALA A 511 -32.33 -21.14 -12.33
CA ALA A 511 -31.53 -21.99 -11.43
C ALA A 511 -32.43 -22.98 -10.66
N SER A 512 -31.92 -24.16 -10.30
CA SER A 512 -32.64 -25.14 -9.46
C SER A 512 -32.94 -24.61 -8.05
N GLU A 513 -33.90 -25.21 -7.34
CA GLU A 513 -34.22 -24.80 -5.96
C GLU A 513 -33.01 -24.98 -5.02
N GLU A 514 -32.25 -26.05 -5.21
CA GLU A 514 -31.01 -26.33 -4.49
C GLU A 514 -29.95 -25.25 -4.77
N ALA A 515 -29.80 -24.84 -6.03
CA ALA A 515 -28.89 -23.76 -6.40
C ALA A 515 -29.32 -22.40 -5.84
N ILE A 516 -30.62 -22.10 -5.84
CA ILE A 516 -31.16 -20.90 -5.21
C ILE A 516 -30.85 -20.91 -3.71
N ARG A 517 -31.04 -22.05 -3.02
CA ARG A 517 -30.71 -22.19 -1.60
C ARG A 517 -29.21 -21.97 -1.35
N PHE A 518 -28.35 -22.63 -2.12
CA PHE A 518 -26.90 -22.45 -2.03
C PHE A 518 -26.48 -20.99 -2.20
N LEU A 519 -26.97 -20.30 -3.23
CA LEU A 519 -26.68 -18.88 -3.44
C LEU A 519 -27.20 -18.02 -2.28
N ARG A 520 -28.37 -18.34 -1.72
CA ARG A 520 -28.89 -17.62 -0.56
C ARG A 520 -28.03 -17.80 0.68
N ASP A 521 -27.38 -18.96 0.85
CA ASP A 521 -26.55 -19.27 2.02
C ASP A 521 -25.09 -18.81 1.86
N HIS A 522 -24.56 -18.71 0.64
CA HIS A 522 -23.12 -18.50 0.41
C HIS A 522 -22.75 -17.23 -0.37
N ASP A 523 -23.65 -16.63 -1.13
CA ASP A 523 -23.32 -15.53 -2.04
C ASP A 523 -23.25 -14.16 -1.35
N LEU A 524 -22.31 -14.02 -0.41
CA LEU A 524 -22.02 -12.77 0.28
C LEU A 524 -21.59 -11.66 -0.69
N ALA A 525 -20.83 -12.05 -1.73
CA ALA A 525 -20.24 -11.14 -2.71
C ALA A 525 -21.29 -10.33 -3.47
N TYR A 526 -22.37 -10.97 -3.93
CA TYR A 526 -23.47 -10.32 -4.63
C TYR A 526 -24.17 -9.26 -3.77
N ARG A 527 -24.40 -9.54 -2.49
CA ARG A 527 -25.03 -8.61 -1.54
C ARG A 527 -24.19 -7.34 -1.39
N ILE A 528 -22.89 -7.52 -1.19
CA ILE A 528 -21.92 -6.44 -1.10
C ILE A 528 -21.87 -5.63 -2.40
N ARG A 529 -21.76 -6.28 -3.57
CA ARG A 529 -21.71 -5.60 -4.88
C ARG A 529 -22.98 -4.77 -5.13
N ARG A 530 -24.16 -5.28 -4.78
CA ARG A 530 -25.44 -4.58 -4.92
C ARG A 530 -25.47 -3.29 -4.12
N LEU A 531 -25.18 -3.38 -2.82
CA LEU A 531 -25.21 -2.20 -1.95
C LEU A 531 -24.11 -1.20 -2.31
N ARG A 532 -22.93 -1.67 -2.74
CA ARG A 532 -21.87 -0.80 -3.25
C ARG A 532 -22.26 -0.08 -4.53
N LEU A 533 -23.02 -0.71 -5.44
CA LEU A 533 -23.54 -0.02 -6.62
C LEU A 533 -24.41 1.18 -6.22
N ILE A 534 -25.28 1.00 -5.21
CA ILE A 534 -26.16 2.05 -4.70
C ILE A 534 -25.35 3.16 -4.02
N ALA A 535 -24.45 2.79 -3.09
CA ALA A 535 -23.57 3.73 -2.39
C ALA A 535 -22.76 4.58 -3.39
N ARG A 536 -22.22 3.96 -4.44
CA ARG A 536 -21.46 4.66 -5.48
C ARG A 536 -22.30 5.68 -6.24
N ARG A 537 -23.55 5.35 -6.57
CA ARG A 537 -24.45 6.27 -7.28
C ARG A 537 -24.83 7.46 -6.40
N LEU A 538 -25.09 7.20 -5.12
CA LEU A 538 -25.27 8.25 -4.11
C LEU A 538 -24.06 9.21 -4.08
N SER A 539 -22.82 8.70 -4.00
CA SER A 539 -21.61 9.55 -3.86
C SER A 539 -21.09 10.25 -5.12
N ARG A 540 -21.54 9.87 -6.33
CA ARG A 540 -20.94 10.40 -7.58
C ARG A 540 -21.92 11.02 -8.54
N GLU A 541 -23.08 10.40 -8.67
CA GLU A 541 -24.04 10.73 -9.73
C GLU A 541 -25.18 11.59 -9.18
N TRP A 542 -25.53 11.43 -7.90
CA TRP A 542 -26.67 12.12 -7.30
C TRP A 542 -26.26 13.34 -6.47
N GLU A 543 -25.01 13.42 -6.01
CA GLU A 543 -24.41 14.66 -5.45
C GLU A 543 -24.26 15.79 -6.49
N ALA A 544 -24.33 15.49 -7.79
CA ALA A 544 -24.25 16.49 -8.86
C ALA A 544 -25.61 17.11 -9.27
N ASP A 545 -26.70 16.70 -8.63
CA ASP A 545 -28.05 17.21 -8.89
C ASP A 545 -28.33 18.43 -7.98
N PRO A 546 -28.34 19.67 -8.51
CA PRO A 546 -28.43 20.88 -7.69
C PRO A 546 -29.76 21.02 -6.93
N ASP A 547 -30.78 20.25 -7.32
CA ASP A 547 -32.12 20.29 -6.73
C ASP A 547 -32.29 19.36 -5.50
N MET A 548 -31.22 18.63 -5.09
CA MET A 548 -31.29 17.66 -4.00
C MET A 548 -30.53 18.11 -2.73
N PRO A 549 -31.19 18.20 -1.56
CA PRO A 549 -30.52 18.52 -0.30
C PRO A 549 -29.42 17.50 0.06
N GLU A 550 -28.22 17.99 0.35
CA GLU A 550 -27.06 17.15 0.69
C GLU A 550 -27.28 16.31 1.96
N SER A 551 -28.04 16.82 2.94
CA SER A 551 -28.37 16.09 4.17
C SER A 551 -29.15 14.81 3.89
N GLU A 552 -30.06 14.82 2.91
CA GLU A 552 -30.88 13.66 2.56
C GLU A 552 -30.06 12.59 1.82
N LEU A 553 -29.08 13.01 1.01
CA LEU A 553 -28.12 12.11 0.37
C LEU A 553 -27.20 11.45 1.40
N GLU A 554 -26.77 12.20 2.42
CA GLU A 554 -25.95 11.70 3.51
C GLU A 554 -26.69 10.64 4.33
N GLU A 555 -27.94 10.92 4.75
CA GLU A 555 -28.77 9.97 5.50
C GLU A 555 -29.03 8.68 4.70
N ALA A 556 -29.33 8.81 3.42
CA ALA A 556 -29.49 7.66 2.52
C ALA A 556 -28.20 6.83 2.46
N ARG A 557 -27.05 7.50 2.34
CA ARG A 557 -25.73 6.87 2.28
C ARG A 557 -25.39 6.15 3.59
N GLU A 558 -25.61 6.76 4.74
CA GLU A 558 -25.42 6.13 6.04
C GLU A 558 -26.24 4.84 6.17
N ALA A 559 -27.50 4.86 5.73
CA ALA A 559 -28.34 3.66 5.76
C ALA A 559 -27.77 2.52 4.89
N ILE A 560 -27.29 2.83 3.68
CA ILE A 560 -26.63 1.83 2.82
C ILE A 560 -25.37 1.27 3.50
N TYR A 561 -24.58 2.11 4.18
CA TYR A 561 -23.39 1.65 4.91
C TYR A 561 -23.71 0.83 6.14
N ARG A 562 -24.77 1.16 6.88
CA ARG A 562 -25.27 0.30 7.98
C ARG A 562 -25.65 -1.08 7.45
N ALA A 563 -26.36 -1.15 6.32
CA ALA A 563 -26.69 -2.43 5.68
C ALA A 563 -25.44 -3.18 5.18
N LEU A 564 -24.44 -2.48 4.62
CA LEU A 564 -23.16 -3.08 4.22
C LEU A 564 -22.39 -3.66 5.42
N ALA A 565 -22.41 -2.97 6.57
CA ALA A 565 -21.69 -3.39 7.77
C ALA A 565 -22.16 -4.76 8.28
N LEU A 566 -23.46 -5.08 8.14
CA LEU A 566 -24.01 -6.40 8.47
C LEU A 566 -23.31 -7.53 7.69
N TYR A 567 -23.03 -7.31 6.41
CA TYR A 567 -22.38 -8.29 5.55
C TYR A 567 -20.87 -8.35 5.79
N PHE A 568 -20.20 -7.21 5.99
CA PHE A 568 -18.77 -7.20 6.29
C PHE A 568 -18.43 -7.87 7.62
N ALA A 569 -19.31 -7.76 8.62
CA ALA A 569 -19.14 -8.44 9.90
C ALA A 569 -19.10 -9.97 9.79
N ARG A 570 -19.53 -10.55 8.66
CA ARG A 570 -19.64 -11.99 8.41
C ARG A 570 -18.67 -12.51 7.34
N GLU A 571 -17.80 -11.63 6.83
CA GLU A 571 -16.84 -11.98 5.78
C GLU A 571 -15.64 -12.75 6.35
N ASP A 572 -15.10 -12.28 7.49
CA ASP A 572 -13.87 -12.76 8.12
C ASP A 572 -14.05 -14.11 8.84
N ALA A 573 -12.98 -14.90 8.89
CA ALA A 573 -12.97 -16.20 9.60
C ALA A 573 -13.25 -16.07 11.11
N SER A 574 -12.90 -14.94 11.72
CA SER A 574 -13.19 -14.68 13.14
C SER A 574 -14.70 -14.60 13.44
N ALA A 575 -15.52 -14.27 12.44
CA ALA A 575 -16.97 -14.26 12.58
C ALA A 575 -17.57 -15.67 12.59
N LEU A 576 -16.78 -16.68 12.24
CA LEU A 576 -17.21 -18.07 12.21
C LEU A 576 -16.94 -18.79 13.52
N GLY A 577 -16.44 -18.15 14.58
CA GLY A 577 -16.24 -18.79 15.89
C GLY A 577 -14.93 -19.59 16.04
N ASP A 578 -14.55 -19.84 17.28
CA ASP A 578 -13.21 -20.31 17.66
C ASP A 578 -12.89 -21.76 17.25
N ASP A 579 -13.92 -22.58 17.03
CA ASP A 579 -13.84 -23.98 16.59
C ASP A 579 -13.82 -24.14 15.05
N PHE A 580 -14.08 -23.06 14.30
CA PHE A 580 -14.06 -23.11 12.83
C PHE A 580 -12.72 -23.58 12.23
N PRO A 581 -11.53 -23.22 12.78
CA PRO A 581 -10.27 -23.77 12.32
C PRO A 581 -10.23 -25.31 12.27
N GLU A 582 -10.82 -25.99 13.26
CA GLU A 582 -10.87 -27.45 13.30
C GLU A 582 -11.77 -28.00 12.20
N ILE A 583 -12.93 -27.37 11.97
CA ILE A 583 -13.84 -27.70 10.87
C ILE A 583 -13.15 -27.48 9.51
N ALA A 584 -12.45 -26.36 9.36
CA ALA A 584 -11.72 -25.99 8.15
C ALA A 584 -10.58 -26.99 7.82
N ALA A 585 -9.97 -27.61 8.82
CA ALA A 585 -8.94 -28.64 8.62
C ALA A 585 -9.50 -29.89 7.91
N GLY A 586 -10.78 -30.21 8.12
CA GLY A 586 -11.46 -31.36 7.51
C GLY A 586 -11.97 -31.14 6.09
N VAL A 587 -11.70 -30.01 5.43
CA VAL A 587 -12.31 -29.66 4.13
C VAL A 587 -12.05 -30.66 2.99
N LEU A 588 -10.93 -31.39 3.04
CA LEU A 588 -10.62 -32.39 2.01
C LEU A 588 -11.38 -33.70 2.23
N ASP A 589 -11.80 -33.98 3.46
CA ASP A 589 -12.49 -35.21 3.86
C ASP A 589 -14.01 -35.00 3.84
N ASP A 590 -14.49 -33.89 4.43
CA ASP A 590 -15.91 -33.51 4.46
C ASP A 590 -16.10 -32.02 4.08
N PRO A 591 -16.02 -31.69 2.79
CA PRO A 591 -16.29 -30.33 2.30
C PRO A 591 -17.72 -29.85 2.58
N GLN A 592 -18.70 -30.76 2.75
CA GLN A 592 -20.08 -30.38 3.01
C GLN A 592 -20.28 -29.88 4.44
N ALA A 593 -19.63 -30.49 5.44
CA ALA A 593 -19.64 -29.98 6.81
C ALA A 593 -19.10 -28.55 6.88
N VAL A 594 -18.05 -28.25 6.12
CA VAL A 594 -17.47 -26.90 6.05
C VAL A 594 -18.45 -25.90 5.42
N LEU A 595 -19.08 -26.26 4.30
CA LEU A 595 -20.12 -25.42 3.69
C LEU A 595 -21.29 -25.21 4.66
N GLY A 596 -21.80 -26.26 5.28
CA GLY A 596 -22.87 -26.20 6.28
C GLY A 596 -22.54 -25.27 7.44
N ALA A 597 -21.36 -25.40 8.04
CA ALA A 597 -20.91 -24.54 9.13
C ALA A 597 -20.82 -23.06 8.72
N ILE A 598 -20.31 -22.78 7.51
CA ILE A 598 -20.27 -21.40 6.99
C ILE A 598 -21.69 -20.84 6.79
N ALA A 599 -22.61 -21.64 6.22
CA ALA A 599 -23.99 -21.22 6.00
C ALA A 599 -24.71 -20.93 7.32
N GLU A 600 -24.58 -21.83 8.29
CA GLU A 600 -25.17 -21.72 9.62
C GLU A 600 -24.63 -20.51 10.37
N ARG A 601 -23.31 -20.27 10.35
CA ARG A 601 -22.72 -19.19 11.16
C ARG A 601 -22.83 -17.82 10.52
N ARG A 602 -22.85 -17.75 9.18
CA ARG A 602 -23.07 -16.47 8.49
C ARG A 602 -24.53 -16.03 8.53
N GLU A 603 -25.48 -16.96 8.59
CA GLU A 603 -26.93 -16.67 8.59
C GLU A 603 -27.37 -15.63 7.55
N LEU A 604 -26.83 -15.71 6.31
CA LEU A 604 -27.01 -14.66 5.30
C LEU A 604 -28.47 -14.34 4.98
N ARG A 605 -29.38 -15.29 5.21
CA ARG A 605 -30.83 -15.09 5.08
C ARG A 605 -31.39 -14.13 6.13
N SER A 606 -31.01 -14.28 7.39
CA SER A 606 -31.42 -13.34 8.46
C SER A 606 -30.80 -11.97 8.23
N CYS A 607 -29.53 -11.92 7.77
CA CYS A 607 -28.88 -10.68 7.38
C CYS A 607 -29.63 -9.93 6.28
N ASP A 608 -30.15 -10.67 5.29
CA ASP A 608 -30.94 -10.08 4.20
C ASP A 608 -32.21 -9.43 4.76
N ASP A 609 -32.84 -10.02 5.78
CA ASP A 609 -34.04 -9.45 6.42
C ASP A 609 -33.69 -8.17 7.22
N GLU A 610 -32.63 -8.19 8.02
CA GLU A 610 -32.13 -6.98 8.73
C GLU A 610 -31.75 -5.85 7.75
N ALA A 611 -31.08 -6.19 6.64
CA ALA A 611 -30.72 -5.23 5.60
C ALA A 611 -31.97 -4.68 4.89
N GLU A 612 -32.99 -5.51 4.63
CA GLU A 612 -34.26 -5.08 4.03
C GLU A 612 -35.03 -4.12 4.96
N GLU A 613 -34.96 -4.30 6.29
CA GLU A 613 -35.52 -3.35 7.27
C GLU A 613 -34.81 -2.00 7.23
N ILE A 614 -33.48 -1.99 7.27
CA ILE A 614 -32.68 -0.75 7.18
C ILE A 614 -33.01 0.00 5.88
N LEU A 615 -33.05 -0.72 4.76
CA LEU A 615 -33.36 -0.12 3.44
C LEU A 615 -34.79 0.39 3.36
N SER A 616 -35.77 -0.35 3.88
CA SER A 616 -37.19 0.05 3.88
C SER A 616 -37.39 1.35 4.66
N ASN A 617 -36.84 1.43 5.88
CA ASN A 617 -36.92 2.63 6.73
C ASN A 617 -36.23 3.83 6.08
N ALA A 618 -35.08 3.62 5.44
CA ALA A 618 -34.38 4.69 4.73
C ALA A 618 -35.17 5.15 3.48
N LEU A 619 -35.73 4.22 2.71
CA LEU A 619 -36.52 4.57 1.53
C LEU A 619 -37.77 5.36 1.88
N GLU A 620 -38.42 5.09 3.02
CA GLU A 620 -39.60 5.81 3.49
C GLU A 620 -39.32 7.29 3.78
N THR A 621 -38.14 7.62 4.30
CA THR A 621 -37.72 8.99 4.62
C THR A 621 -37.17 9.76 3.42
N MET A 622 -36.61 9.05 2.41
CA MET A 622 -36.07 9.68 1.20
C MET A 622 -37.14 10.43 0.38
N PRO A 623 -36.83 11.57 -0.25
CA PRO A 623 -37.70 12.20 -1.23
C PRO A 623 -38.02 11.28 -2.40
N ARG A 624 -39.17 11.50 -3.04
CA ARG A 624 -39.68 10.65 -4.13
C ARG A 624 -38.67 10.43 -5.27
N ALA A 625 -37.95 11.48 -5.67
CA ALA A 625 -36.97 11.40 -6.75
C ALA A 625 -35.78 10.50 -6.37
N LEU A 626 -35.21 10.69 -5.17
CA LEU A 626 -34.11 9.89 -4.66
C LEU A 626 -34.53 8.43 -4.42
N ARG A 627 -35.68 8.23 -3.77
CA ARG A 627 -36.30 6.91 -3.52
C ARG A 627 -36.46 6.12 -4.82
N ARG A 628 -36.99 6.74 -5.88
CA ARG A 628 -37.14 6.11 -7.20
C ARG A 628 -35.78 5.68 -7.77
N ARG A 629 -34.77 6.55 -7.71
CA ARG A 629 -33.42 6.25 -8.24
C ARG A 629 -32.73 5.11 -7.46
N VAL A 630 -32.84 5.11 -6.13
CA VAL A 630 -32.33 4.02 -5.27
C VAL A 630 -33.02 2.70 -5.60
N LEU A 631 -34.36 2.69 -5.69
CA LEU A 631 -35.13 1.49 -6.03
C LEU A 631 -34.79 0.95 -7.42
N LEU A 632 -34.70 1.80 -8.44
CA LEU A 632 -34.28 1.39 -9.79
C LEU A 632 -32.88 0.78 -9.79
N THR A 633 -31.97 1.32 -8.98
CA THR A 633 -30.61 0.77 -8.85
C THR A 633 -30.62 -0.57 -8.10
N TYR A 634 -31.36 -0.66 -6.99
CA TYR A 634 -31.46 -1.86 -6.17
C TYR A 634 -32.10 -3.03 -6.94
N LEU A 635 -33.22 -2.78 -7.61
CA LEU A 635 -33.96 -3.77 -8.40
C LEU A 635 -33.32 -4.04 -9.76
N GLY A 636 -32.58 -3.08 -10.33
CA GLY A 636 -31.84 -3.24 -11.57
C GLY A 636 -30.51 -4.00 -11.39
N PHE A 637 -30.01 -4.14 -10.16
CA PHE A 637 -28.73 -4.79 -9.90
C PHE A 637 -28.56 -6.20 -10.52
N PRO A 638 -29.54 -7.12 -10.47
CA PRO A 638 -29.44 -8.43 -11.12
C PRO A 638 -29.03 -8.33 -12.60
N TYR A 639 -29.58 -7.38 -13.34
CA TYR A 639 -29.26 -7.18 -14.76
C TYR A 639 -27.82 -6.71 -14.97
N TYR A 640 -27.35 -5.76 -14.14
CA TYR A 640 -25.95 -5.32 -14.19
C TYR A 640 -25.00 -6.45 -13.82
N ASP A 641 -25.33 -7.25 -12.79
CA ASP A 641 -24.47 -8.35 -12.34
C ASP A 641 -24.37 -9.45 -13.40
N VAL A 642 -25.49 -9.83 -14.04
CA VAL A 642 -25.51 -10.81 -15.15
C VAL A 642 -24.62 -10.35 -16.32
N ALA A 643 -24.66 -9.07 -16.67
CA ALA A 643 -23.89 -8.53 -17.78
C ALA A 643 -22.40 -8.33 -17.45
N THR A 644 -22.05 -8.08 -16.19
CA THR A 644 -20.68 -7.64 -15.82
C THR A 644 -19.87 -8.69 -15.07
N LEU A 645 -20.49 -9.55 -14.26
CA LEU A 645 -19.77 -10.56 -13.49
C LEU A 645 -18.94 -11.53 -14.34
N PRO A 646 -19.40 -12.04 -15.50
CA PRO A 646 -18.59 -12.91 -16.34
C PRO A 646 -17.32 -12.23 -16.89
N LEU A 647 -17.32 -10.90 -16.97
CA LEU A 647 -16.19 -10.11 -17.47
C LEU A 647 -15.20 -9.79 -16.34
N LEU A 648 -15.67 -9.80 -15.08
CA LEU A 648 -14.84 -9.69 -13.89
C LEU A 648 -14.14 -11.05 -13.70
N ARG A 649 -12.89 -11.18 -14.17
CA ARG A 649 -12.08 -12.41 -14.16
C ARG A 649 -11.69 -12.91 -12.75
N ASN A 650 -12.65 -13.07 -11.83
CA ASN A 650 -12.47 -13.40 -10.39
C ASN A 650 -11.47 -12.52 -9.61
N GLU A 651 -10.84 -11.54 -10.25
CA GLU A 651 -10.18 -10.46 -9.56
C GLU A 651 -11.24 -9.79 -8.70
N GLY A 652 -11.08 -9.83 -7.38
CA GLY A 652 -11.92 -9.17 -6.38
C GLY A 652 -11.94 -7.64 -6.52
N LEU A 653 -12.18 -7.14 -7.74
CA LEU A 653 -12.59 -5.81 -8.12
C LEU A 653 -13.98 -5.59 -7.53
N THR A 654 -13.99 -5.48 -6.21
CA THR A 654 -15.14 -5.05 -5.44
C THR A 654 -15.46 -3.57 -5.74
N GLU A 655 -14.58 -2.88 -6.49
CA GLU A 655 -14.76 -1.53 -7.01
C GLU A 655 -14.17 -1.31 -8.41
N TYR A 656 -14.93 -0.61 -9.26
CA TYR A 656 -14.57 -0.22 -10.63
C TYR A 656 -13.81 1.12 -10.69
N ASN A 657 -12.99 1.41 -9.68
CA ASN A 657 -12.24 2.66 -9.62
C ASN A 657 -10.84 2.43 -10.20
N PRO A 658 -10.47 3.11 -11.30
CA PRO A 658 -9.11 3.01 -11.82
C PRO A 658 -8.12 3.51 -10.75
N VAL A 659 -6.97 2.85 -10.68
CA VAL A 659 -5.87 3.27 -9.83
C VAL A 659 -4.96 4.14 -10.70
N LYS A 660 -4.77 5.40 -10.31
CA LYS A 660 -3.81 6.27 -10.99
C LYS A 660 -2.43 6.01 -10.42
N VAL A 661 -1.41 6.04 -11.27
CA VAL A 661 -0.02 5.87 -10.85
C VAL A 661 0.69 7.23 -10.91
N ASP A 662 1.35 7.60 -9.83
CA ASP A 662 2.13 8.82 -9.69
C ASP A 662 3.56 8.47 -9.27
N ARG A 663 4.55 9.21 -9.80
CA ARG A 663 5.95 9.11 -9.42
C ARG A 663 6.38 10.35 -8.64
N ILE A 664 7.23 10.14 -7.65
CA ILE A 664 8.00 11.18 -6.97
C ILE A 664 9.47 10.96 -7.31
N SER A 665 10.04 11.88 -8.09
CA SER A 665 11.42 11.83 -8.55
C SER A 665 11.95 13.24 -8.74
N PRO A 666 13.28 13.45 -8.61
CA PRO A 666 13.91 14.70 -9.03
C PRO A 666 13.61 15.06 -10.49
N GLU A 667 13.35 14.08 -11.34
CA GLU A 667 12.99 14.32 -12.74
C GLU A 667 11.59 14.92 -12.92
N ASP A 668 10.69 14.75 -11.94
CA ASP A 668 9.30 15.19 -12.03
C ASP A 668 9.06 16.52 -11.31
N ALA A 669 9.89 16.87 -10.33
CA ALA A 669 9.77 18.05 -9.47
C ALA A 669 10.75 19.14 -9.90
N ARG A 670 10.34 19.91 -10.90
CA ARG A 670 11.21 20.86 -11.62
C ARG A 670 10.96 22.33 -11.29
N ALA A 671 10.15 22.63 -10.27
CA ALA A 671 9.77 24.01 -9.95
C ALA A 671 10.97 24.90 -9.56
N ILE A 672 11.98 24.34 -8.90
CA ILE A 672 13.20 25.08 -8.49
C ILE A 672 14.33 24.84 -9.50
N ARG A 673 14.71 23.57 -9.73
CA ARG A 673 15.80 23.16 -10.64
C ARG A 673 15.28 22.19 -11.71
N SER A 674 15.65 22.43 -12.96
CA SER A 674 15.23 21.61 -14.11
C SER A 674 16.20 20.48 -14.46
N GLY A 675 17.38 20.42 -13.86
CA GLY A 675 18.43 19.44 -14.17
C GLY A 675 18.30 18.08 -13.49
N GLY A 676 17.13 17.80 -12.89
CA GLY A 676 16.79 16.49 -12.34
C GLY A 676 17.75 16.00 -11.26
N THR A 677 18.02 14.70 -11.29
CA THR A 677 18.81 14.01 -10.25
C THR A 677 20.21 14.59 -10.13
N ALA A 678 20.89 14.80 -11.26
CA ALA A 678 22.28 15.30 -11.28
C ALA A 678 22.43 16.72 -10.73
N ALA A 679 21.38 17.54 -10.82
CA ALA A 679 21.38 18.91 -10.32
C ALA A 679 20.98 19.04 -8.85
N THR A 680 20.45 17.97 -8.24
CA THR A 680 19.80 18.05 -6.91
C THR A 680 20.40 17.06 -5.92
N LEU A 681 20.63 15.80 -6.30
CA LEU A 681 21.08 14.77 -5.37
C LEU A 681 22.60 14.57 -5.42
N ARG A 682 23.21 14.50 -4.24
CA ARG A 682 24.65 14.23 -4.05
C ARG A 682 24.91 12.79 -3.60
N GLY A 683 23.92 12.14 -2.98
CA GLY A 683 24.02 10.74 -2.54
C GLY A 683 24.19 9.73 -3.66
N THR A 684 23.95 10.11 -4.92
CA THR A 684 24.16 9.27 -6.12
C THR A 684 25.64 8.95 -6.39
N GLU A 685 26.55 9.74 -5.83
CA GLU A 685 27.99 9.46 -5.87
C GLU A 685 28.34 8.15 -5.14
N PHE A 686 29.48 7.56 -5.48
CA PHE A 686 29.96 6.29 -4.90
C PHE A 686 28.94 5.14 -4.96
N TYR A 687 28.27 4.94 -6.11
CA TYR A 687 27.23 3.91 -6.29
C TYR A 687 26.07 4.05 -5.29
N ASN A 688 25.54 5.27 -5.12
CA ASN A 688 24.47 5.60 -4.18
C ASN A 688 24.87 5.53 -2.69
N PHE A 689 26.16 5.55 -2.35
CA PHE A 689 26.62 5.62 -0.95
C PHE A 689 27.05 7.04 -0.52
N GLY A 690 27.08 8.00 -1.44
CA GLY A 690 27.67 9.33 -1.20
C GLY A 690 27.17 10.02 0.07
N ALA A 691 25.88 9.92 0.40
CA ALA A 691 25.33 10.60 1.56
C ALA A 691 25.82 10.01 2.89
N PHE A 692 26.24 8.75 2.96
CA PHE A 692 26.84 8.23 4.20
C PHE A 692 28.24 8.77 4.47
N PHE A 693 28.95 9.24 3.43
CA PHE A 693 30.31 9.74 3.57
C PHE A 693 30.42 11.21 3.99
N SER A 694 29.39 12.03 3.80
CA SER A 694 29.42 13.44 4.19
C SER A 694 28.09 13.90 4.78
N ARG A 695 28.16 14.65 5.89
CA ARG A 695 26.98 15.26 6.51
C ARG A 695 26.29 16.25 5.56
N ALA A 696 27.07 17.09 4.87
CA ALA A 696 26.55 18.05 3.90
C ALA A 696 25.75 17.36 2.78
N TYR A 697 26.15 16.16 2.36
CA TYR A 697 25.40 15.40 1.35
C TYR A 697 24.07 14.87 1.90
N ARG A 698 24.01 14.46 3.18
CA ARG A 698 22.75 14.05 3.82
C ARG A 698 21.79 15.22 3.94
N GLU A 699 22.27 16.37 4.40
CA GLU A 699 21.46 17.56 4.54
C GLU A 699 20.91 18.04 3.19
N ASN A 700 21.75 18.05 2.15
CA ASN A 700 21.32 18.34 0.79
C ASN A 700 20.23 17.38 0.30
N ASP A 701 20.48 16.06 0.36
CA ASP A 701 19.54 15.07 -0.16
C ASP A 701 18.22 15.08 0.64
N TYR A 702 18.30 15.28 1.96
CA TYR A 702 17.15 15.44 2.83
C TYR A 702 16.29 16.65 2.44
N LEU A 703 16.90 17.84 2.29
CA LEU A 703 16.20 19.07 1.91
C LEU A 703 15.56 18.94 0.53
N TRP A 704 16.29 18.41 -0.47
CA TRP A 704 15.72 18.16 -1.79
C TRP A 704 14.59 17.14 -1.76
N GLY A 705 14.69 16.12 -0.91
CA GLY A 705 13.61 15.18 -0.64
C GLY A 705 12.35 15.87 -0.13
N ARG A 706 12.50 16.80 0.82
CA ARG A 706 11.36 17.59 1.32
C ARG A 706 10.76 18.47 0.23
N LEU A 707 11.56 19.26 -0.47
CA LEU A 707 11.07 20.20 -1.50
C LEU A 707 10.34 19.47 -2.63
N GLN A 708 10.94 18.42 -3.17
CA GLN A 708 10.37 17.66 -4.29
C GLN A 708 9.19 16.79 -3.85
N GLY A 709 9.25 16.23 -2.63
CA GLY A 709 8.11 15.57 -2.01
C GLY A 709 6.92 16.53 -1.90
N ALA A 710 7.15 17.75 -1.42
CA ALA A 710 6.10 18.75 -1.26
C ALA A 710 5.49 19.19 -2.60
N GLU A 711 6.32 19.43 -3.62
CA GLU A 711 5.87 19.77 -4.96
C GLU A 711 4.90 18.71 -5.51
N ARG A 712 5.31 17.44 -5.44
CA ARG A 712 4.52 16.32 -5.97
C ARG A 712 3.26 16.05 -5.15
N MET A 713 3.31 16.27 -3.84
CA MET A 713 2.11 16.17 -2.98
C MET A 713 1.08 17.24 -3.31
N ILE A 714 1.50 18.48 -3.57
CA ILE A 714 0.60 19.54 -4.01
C ILE A 714 -0.03 19.17 -5.36
N ASP A 715 0.78 18.76 -6.34
CA ASP A 715 0.28 18.35 -7.66
C ASP A 715 -0.76 17.22 -7.56
N LEU A 716 -0.47 16.23 -6.72
CA LEU A 716 -1.34 15.09 -6.49
C LEU A 716 -2.67 15.53 -5.88
N VAL A 717 -2.65 16.39 -4.84
CA VAL A 717 -3.86 16.94 -4.21
C VAL A 717 -4.68 17.78 -5.19
N CYS A 718 -4.05 18.73 -5.89
CA CYS A 718 -4.71 19.60 -6.88
C CYS A 718 -5.35 18.79 -8.01
N SER A 719 -4.70 17.71 -8.48
CA SER A 719 -5.24 16.83 -9.53
C SER A 719 -6.48 16.01 -9.10
N THR A 720 -6.84 16.02 -7.81
CA THR A 720 -8.09 15.39 -7.34
C THR A 720 -9.31 16.27 -7.54
N VAL A 721 -9.13 17.58 -7.79
CA VAL A 721 -10.22 18.55 -7.93
C VAL A 721 -10.94 18.35 -9.27
N PRO A 722 -12.26 18.10 -9.29
CA PRO A 722 -13.04 18.00 -10.52
C PRO A 722 -12.97 19.30 -11.33
N GLY A 723 -12.72 19.20 -12.64
CA GLY A 723 -12.59 20.37 -13.52
C GLY A 723 -11.20 21.01 -13.54
N GLY A 724 -10.28 20.53 -12.69
CA GLY A 724 -8.91 21.06 -12.57
C GLY A 724 -8.77 22.08 -11.45
N PHE A 725 -7.53 22.45 -11.17
CA PHE A 725 -7.14 23.46 -10.19
C PHE A 725 -6.31 24.53 -10.90
N ASP A 726 -6.42 25.80 -10.50
CA ASP A 726 -5.73 26.89 -11.17
C ASP A 726 -4.20 26.72 -11.09
N ALA A 727 -3.54 26.83 -12.24
CA ALA A 727 -2.11 26.55 -12.34
C ALA A 727 -1.25 27.61 -11.64
N ASN A 728 -1.65 28.89 -11.69
CA ASN A 728 -0.93 29.97 -11.03
C ASN A 728 -1.08 29.88 -9.51
N GLU A 729 -2.27 29.53 -9.05
CA GLU A 729 -2.53 29.26 -7.63
C GLU A 729 -1.73 28.06 -7.13
N CYS A 730 -1.69 26.96 -7.89
CA CYS A 730 -0.86 25.81 -7.57
C CYS A 730 0.62 26.20 -7.41
N LEU A 731 1.14 27.04 -8.32
CA LEU A 731 2.51 27.56 -8.23
C LEU A 731 2.73 28.47 -7.01
N SER A 732 1.75 29.31 -6.66
CA SER A 732 1.82 30.14 -5.44
C SER A 732 1.90 29.26 -4.18
N ILE A 733 1.08 28.21 -4.10
CA ILE A 733 1.09 27.27 -2.98
C ILE A 733 2.43 26.52 -2.90
N LYS A 734 3.00 26.14 -4.06
CA LYS A 734 4.35 25.55 -4.13
C LYS A 734 5.42 26.51 -3.60
N ARG A 735 5.39 27.79 -3.99
CA ARG A 735 6.31 28.80 -3.44
C ARG A 735 6.19 28.88 -1.92
N ASP A 736 4.96 29.02 -1.42
CA ASP A 736 4.70 29.22 0.00
C ASP A 736 5.14 27.99 0.83
N ILE A 737 4.99 26.77 0.30
CA ILE A 737 5.45 25.56 1.00
C ILE A 737 6.97 25.43 1.00
N PHE A 738 7.65 25.80 -0.10
CA PHE A 738 9.11 25.75 -0.15
C PHE A 738 9.73 26.72 0.85
N LEU A 739 9.17 27.93 0.97
CA LEU A 739 9.59 28.90 1.99
C LEU A 739 9.30 28.38 3.40
N ALA A 740 8.12 27.80 3.64
CA ALA A 740 7.79 27.19 4.94
C ALA A 740 8.72 26.03 5.32
N ILE A 741 9.21 25.25 4.33
CA ILE A 741 10.22 24.20 4.55
C ILE A 741 11.55 24.83 4.97
N CYS A 742 11.99 25.89 4.30
CA CYS A 742 13.23 26.60 4.66
C CYS A 742 13.12 27.17 6.08
N ASP A 743 12.01 27.81 6.42
CA ASP A 743 11.79 28.38 7.76
C ASP A 743 11.76 27.29 8.84
N GLU A 744 11.10 26.15 8.58
CA GLU A 744 11.08 25.02 9.53
C GLU A 744 12.49 24.43 9.73
N GLU A 745 13.32 24.34 8.69
CA GLU A 745 14.66 23.75 8.82
C GLU A 745 15.68 24.70 9.45
N ASP A 746 15.55 26.01 9.25
CA ASP A 746 16.33 27.02 9.97
C ASP A 746 16.06 27.00 11.47
N GLU A 747 14.79 26.90 11.88
CA GLU A 747 14.43 26.83 13.30
C GLU A 747 14.99 25.57 13.99
N ARG A 748 15.18 24.49 13.23
CA ARG A 748 15.60 23.19 13.75
C ARG A 748 17.10 23.03 13.91
N LEU A 749 17.89 23.82 13.17
CA LEU A 749 19.35 23.81 13.25
C LEU A 749 19.96 22.42 13.01
N LEU A 750 19.31 21.60 12.16
CA LEU A 750 19.82 20.29 11.75
C LEU A 750 20.59 20.34 10.43
N CYS A 751 20.27 21.32 9.57
CA CYS A 751 20.96 21.58 8.32
C CYS A 751 21.86 22.82 8.44
N GLU A 752 22.92 22.89 7.63
CA GLU A 752 23.77 24.07 7.52
C GLU A 752 22.95 25.30 7.05
N PRO A 753 22.99 26.44 7.77
CA PRO A 753 22.20 27.63 7.43
C PRO A 753 22.48 28.17 6.02
N GLU A 754 23.73 28.09 5.56
CA GLU A 754 24.12 28.54 4.22
C GLU A 754 23.41 27.78 3.10
N LEU A 755 23.17 26.47 3.31
CA LEU A 755 22.45 25.62 2.35
C LEU A 755 20.97 26.01 2.29
N VAL A 756 20.34 26.25 3.44
CA VAL A 756 18.94 26.65 3.52
C VAL A 756 18.73 28.03 2.90
N ASP A 757 19.62 28.99 3.19
CA ASP A 757 19.57 30.33 2.62
C ASP A 757 19.78 30.34 1.10
N ALA A 758 20.69 29.52 0.58
CA ALA A 758 20.90 29.37 -0.86
C ALA A 758 19.62 28.86 -1.56
N ILE A 759 18.97 27.84 -1.00
CA ILE A 759 17.70 27.30 -1.53
C ILE A 759 16.60 28.36 -1.44
N ARG A 760 16.48 29.07 -0.33
CA ARG A 760 15.50 30.15 -0.15
C ARG A 760 15.65 31.24 -1.21
N GLN A 761 16.89 31.62 -1.56
CA GLN A 761 17.17 32.56 -2.63
C GLN A 761 16.77 32.01 -4.00
N GLU A 762 17.06 30.74 -4.30
CA GLU A 762 16.64 30.09 -5.54
C GLU A 762 15.11 30.06 -5.69
N VAL A 763 14.39 29.74 -4.62
CA VAL A 763 12.91 29.73 -4.60
C VAL A 763 12.37 31.12 -4.95
N ARG A 764 12.87 32.17 -4.29
CA ARG A 764 12.44 33.56 -4.56
C ARG A 764 12.78 34.01 -5.98
N ALA A 765 13.95 33.62 -6.47
CA ALA A 765 14.37 33.97 -7.82
C ALA A 765 13.51 33.29 -8.91
N LYS A 766 13.01 32.08 -8.65
CA LYS A 766 12.25 31.28 -9.62
C LYS A 766 10.75 31.50 -9.57
N LEU A 767 10.19 31.68 -8.38
CA LEU A 767 8.74 31.68 -8.16
C LEU A 767 8.20 33.03 -7.67
N GLY A 768 9.06 34.06 -7.56
CA GLY A 768 8.70 35.40 -7.07
C GLY A 768 8.54 35.41 -5.57
#